data_AF-A0A061I6S2-F1
#
_entry.id   AF-A0A061I6S2-F1
#
_cell.length_a   1.000
_cell.length_b   1.000
_cell.length_c   1.000
_cell.angle_alpha   90.00
_cell.angle_beta   90.00
_cell.angle_gamma   90.00
#
_symmetry.space_group_name_H-M   'P 1'
#
loop_
_entity.id
_entity.type
_entity.pdbx_description
1 polymer ?
#
loop_
_entity_poly.entity_id
_entity_poly.type
_entity_poly.pdbx_seq_one_letter_code
_entity_poly.pdbx_strand_id
1 'polypeptide(L)'
;MEATLAATRLPPHDPRTPALSVVDMHTGGEPLRIVHAGCPEVAGPTLLAKRRYMRQHLDYVRRRLVFEPRGHRDMYGAVLVRSELPDAHLGVLFLHNEGYSSMCGHAVLALGRFALDFGLVPAPPQGVREAQVNIHCPCGLVAAFVACEGGRSCGPVRFHSVPAFVLAADLTVDVPGHGKVVMDIAYGGAFYAFVSAEKLGLDVCSAKTRDLVEAASTVTEAVKAQFKISHPESEDLGFLYGTILTDGKDAYSEEPTTNICVFADEQVDRSPTGSGVTARIALQYHKGLLQLNQTRAFKSSATGSVFTGRAVREATCGDFKAVIVEVAGQAHYTGTASLTVEDDDPLRDGFLLNSCFGIVSTFSVALISLDRYCAIVRPPRDKLGRRRALQLLAGAWLAALGFSLPWELLRAPREPPAPQSFHRCLYRTSPDPAQLGAAYSVGLVVACYLLPFLLMCFCRYHICKTVRLSDVRVRPMTTYARVLRFFSEVRTATTVLIMIIFVICCWGPYCFLVLLAATRQGQATQAPSLLNVAAVWLTWANGAINPVIYAIRNPNISMLLGRNREEGYRTRNMDVFLPSQGLGLQARSRNLLLNGCASRLGTCSRMPSSNLASGAGGEVVMWARKNPVVLFFREGPPDLVTADGKQHKSEARDSSF
;
A
#
# COMPACT_ATOMS: atom_id res chain seq x y z
N MET A 1 -2.92 -30.03 -24.91
CA MET A 1 -2.93 -28.87 -24.01
C MET A 1 -3.15 -29.31 -22.57
N GLU A 2 -4.26 -29.96 -22.23
CA GLU A 2 -4.55 -30.45 -20.87
C GLU A 2 -3.45 -31.38 -20.31
N ALA A 3 -3.03 -32.42 -21.05
CA ALA A 3 -1.94 -33.31 -20.63
C ALA A 3 -0.58 -32.59 -20.44
N THR A 4 -0.39 -31.42 -21.04
CA THR A 4 0.83 -30.60 -20.90
C THR A 4 0.79 -29.70 -19.66
N LEU A 5 -0.42 -29.36 -19.20
CA LEU A 5 -0.68 -28.56 -17.99
C LEU A 5 -0.85 -29.43 -16.72
N ALA A 6 -1.08 -30.74 -16.88
CA ALA A 6 -1.25 -31.70 -15.79
C ALA A 6 0.04 -31.97 -14.98
N ALA A 7 1.22 -31.67 -15.52
CA ALA A 7 2.48 -31.75 -14.79
C ALA A 7 2.74 -30.44 -14.04
N THR A 8 2.84 -30.50 -12.70
CA THR A 8 3.11 -29.36 -11.82
C THR A 8 4.51 -28.80 -12.04
N ARG A 9 4.69 -27.98 -13.08
CA ARG A 9 5.94 -27.25 -13.33
C ARG A 9 5.96 -26.00 -12.47
N LEU A 10 7.03 -25.84 -11.70
CA LEU A 10 7.34 -24.54 -11.09
C LEU A 10 7.64 -23.52 -12.22
N PRO A 11 7.26 -22.24 -12.04
CA PRO A 11 7.73 -21.17 -12.91
C PRO A 11 9.26 -21.00 -12.78
N PRO A 12 9.90 -20.15 -13.62
CA PRO A 12 11.30 -19.79 -13.45
C PRO A 12 11.60 -19.36 -12.00
N HIS A 13 12.76 -19.78 -11.50
CA HIS A 13 13.23 -19.45 -10.15
C HIS A 13 14.75 -19.64 -10.08
N ASP A 14 15.43 -18.91 -9.19
CA ASP A 14 16.85 -19.14 -8.90
C ASP A 14 17.04 -20.55 -8.31
N PRO A 15 17.84 -21.45 -8.93
CA PRO A 15 18.12 -22.78 -8.39
C PRO A 15 18.72 -22.80 -6.98
N ARG A 16 19.29 -21.66 -6.52
CA ARG A 16 19.86 -21.50 -5.17
C ARG A 16 18.81 -21.10 -4.12
N THR A 17 17.62 -20.65 -4.53
CA THR A 17 16.50 -20.39 -3.61
C THR A 17 15.33 -21.32 -3.93
N PRO A 18 15.16 -22.42 -3.18
CA PRO A 18 14.05 -23.34 -3.40
C PRO A 18 12.70 -22.65 -3.33
N ALA A 19 11.74 -23.12 -4.15
CA ALA A 19 10.35 -22.70 -4.03
C ALA A 19 9.81 -23.07 -2.63
N LEU A 20 9.16 -22.12 -1.96
CA LEU A 20 8.55 -22.35 -0.65
C LEU A 20 7.19 -23.02 -0.86
N SER A 21 7.08 -24.31 -0.52
CA SER A 21 5.79 -25.00 -0.53
C SER A 21 5.02 -24.68 0.74
N VAL A 22 3.81 -24.15 0.56
CA VAL A 22 2.97 -23.67 1.66
C VAL A 22 1.57 -24.26 1.60
N VAL A 23 1.01 -24.47 2.79
CA VAL A 23 -0.40 -24.79 3.02
C VAL A 23 -1.00 -23.62 3.79
N ASP A 24 -1.98 -22.95 3.19
CA ASP A 24 -2.69 -21.85 3.80
C ASP A 24 -3.93 -22.39 4.52
N MET A 25 -4.13 -21.91 5.75
CA MET A 25 -5.27 -22.19 6.62
C MET A 25 -5.81 -20.89 7.19
N HIS A 26 -6.95 -20.96 7.88
CA HIS A 26 -7.39 -19.90 8.80
C HIS A 26 -8.06 -20.51 10.03
N THR A 27 -7.97 -19.82 11.17
CA THR A 27 -8.63 -20.19 12.42
C THR A 27 -9.42 -18.98 12.92
N GLY A 28 -10.75 -19.06 12.98
CA GLY A 28 -11.60 -17.91 13.30
C GLY A 28 -11.51 -16.72 12.33
N GLY A 29 -10.89 -16.91 11.17
CA GLY A 29 -10.65 -15.84 10.17
C GLY A 29 -9.24 -15.26 10.18
N GLU A 30 -8.41 -15.56 11.20
CA GLU A 30 -6.98 -15.18 11.16
C GLU A 30 -6.22 -16.18 10.29
N PRO A 31 -5.47 -15.72 9.26
CA PRO A 31 -4.80 -16.59 8.30
C PRO A 31 -3.54 -17.22 8.91
N LEU A 32 -3.23 -18.46 8.54
CA LEU A 32 -1.95 -19.09 8.81
C LEU A 32 -1.36 -19.71 7.53
N ARG A 33 -0.21 -19.21 7.11
CA ARG A 33 0.62 -19.79 6.05
C ARG A 33 1.66 -20.74 6.63
N ILE A 34 1.43 -22.05 6.50
CA ILE A 34 2.33 -23.10 6.99
C ILE A 34 3.35 -23.44 5.89
N VAL A 35 4.63 -23.16 6.12
CA VAL A 35 5.73 -23.53 5.24
C VAL A 35 6.22 -24.92 5.62
N HIS A 36 6.02 -25.90 4.73
CA HIS A 36 6.36 -27.30 4.98
C HIS A 36 7.53 -27.82 4.14
N ALA A 37 7.94 -27.10 3.08
CA ALA A 37 9.14 -27.41 2.32
C ALA A 37 9.78 -26.15 1.70
N GLY A 38 11.05 -26.26 1.31
CA GLY A 38 11.81 -25.20 0.62
C GLY A 38 12.46 -24.13 1.52
N CYS A 39 12.14 -24.10 2.81
CA CYS A 39 12.82 -23.19 3.73
C CYS A 39 14.32 -23.58 3.88
N PRO A 40 15.26 -22.61 3.84
CA PRO A 40 16.67 -22.87 4.15
C PRO A 40 16.87 -23.46 5.55
N GLU A 41 17.99 -24.16 5.76
CA GLU A 41 18.31 -24.75 7.06
C GLU A 41 18.44 -23.66 8.15
N VAL A 42 17.67 -23.82 9.22
CA VAL A 42 17.66 -22.89 10.36
C VAL A 42 18.55 -23.43 11.46
N ALA A 43 19.76 -22.89 11.56
CA ALA A 43 20.75 -23.31 12.55
C ALA A 43 20.39 -22.85 13.98
N GLY A 44 20.82 -23.62 14.97
CA GLY A 44 20.70 -23.29 16.39
C GLY A 44 20.46 -24.53 17.27
N PRO A 45 21.02 -24.60 18.50
CA PRO A 45 20.81 -25.74 19.38
C PRO A 45 19.41 -25.76 20.01
N THR A 46 18.77 -24.59 20.16
CA THR A 46 17.41 -24.47 20.72
C THR A 46 16.45 -23.77 19.76
N LEU A 47 15.14 -23.91 19.96
CA LEU A 47 14.13 -23.27 19.14
C LEU A 47 14.19 -21.73 19.22
N LEU A 48 14.52 -21.18 20.39
CA LEU A 48 14.82 -19.75 20.55
C LEU A 48 16.11 -19.35 19.80
N ALA A 49 17.16 -20.17 19.82
CA ALA A 49 18.34 -19.91 18.99
C ALA A 49 18.01 -19.92 17.48
N LYS A 50 17.15 -20.85 17.03
CA LYS A 50 16.63 -20.90 15.65
C LYS A 50 15.80 -19.68 15.29
N ARG A 51 14.95 -19.18 16.19
CA ARG A 51 14.21 -17.89 16.05
C ARG A 51 15.18 -16.72 15.86
N ARG A 52 16.24 -16.63 16.69
CA ARG A 52 17.29 -15.59 16.56
C ARG A 52 18.04 -15.70 15.25
N TYR A 53 18.50 -16.91 14.87
CA TYR A 53 19.20 -17.16 13.61
C TYR A 53 18.34 -16.78 12.39
N MET A 54 17.07 -17.18 12.37
CA MET A 54 16.17 -16.84 11.27
C MET A 54 15.96 -15.34 11.16
N ARG A 55 15.80 -14.62 12.29
CA ARG A 55 15.70 -13.15 12.33
C ARG A 55 16.99 -12.45 11.86
N GLN A 56 18.16 -12.99 12.21
CA GLN A 56 19.46 -12.36 11.92
C GLN A 56 19.97 -12.64 10.49
N HIS A 57 19.66 -13.80 9.92
CA HIS A 57 20.25 -14.27 8.66
C HIS A 57 19.22 -14.59 7.56
N LEU A 58 17.96 -14.84 7.90
CA LEU A 58 16.92 -15.34 6.99
C LEU A 58 15.63 -14.50 6.99
N ASP A 59 15.63 -13.25 7.46
CA ASP A 59 14.41 -12.41 7.51
C ASP A 59 13.79 -12.18 6.11
N TYR A 60 14.59 -12.29 5.04
CA TYR A 60 14.08 -12.29 3.67
C TYR A 60 13.02 -13.40 3.43
N VAL A 61 13.13 -14.55 4.10
CA VAL A 61 12.12 -15.63 4.03
C VAL A 61 10.80 -15.15 4.63
N ARG A 62 10.85 -14.50 5.80
CA ARG A 62 9.65 -13.91 6.43
C ARG A 62 9.02 -12.85 5.52
N ARG A 63 9.80 -11.89 5.02
CA ARG A 63 9.30 -10.83 4.14
C ARG A 63 8.66 -11.41 2.87
N ARG A 64 9.28 -12.41 2.23
CA ARG A 64 8.71 -13.15 1.08
C ARG A 64 7.39 -13.86 1.36
N LEU A 65 7.19 -14.36 2.57
CA LEU A 65 5.98 -15.10 2.96
C LEU A 65 4.81 -14.18 3.35
N VAL A 66 5.13 -13.08 4.04
CA VAL A 66 4.18 -12.21 4.74
C VAL A 66 3.84 -10.97 3.93
N PHE A 67 4.81 -10.31 3.29
CA PHE A 67 4.58 -9.03 2.59
C PHE A 67 3.97 -9.21 1.20
N GLU A 68 3.37 -8.13 0.69
CA GLU A 68 2.97 -8.03 -0.72
C GLU A 68 4.21 -8.19 -1.63
N PRO A 69 4.09 -8.86 -2.79
CA PRO A 69 2.85 -9.29 -3.45
C PRO A 69 2.36 -10.70 -3.07
N ARG A 70 3.07 -11.44 -2.20
CA ARG A 70 2.77 -12.85 -1.90
C ARG A 70 1.85 -13.02 -0.68
N GLY A 71 1.92 -12.11 0.28
CA GLY A 71 1.00 -11.96 1.40
C GLY A 71 0.38 -10.57 1.44
N HIS A 72 0.12 -10.05 2.64
CA HIS A 72 -0.43 -8.72 2.93
C HIS A 72 -0.06 -8.30 4.37
N ARG A 73 -0.30 -7.04 4.76
CA ARG A 73 0.05 -6.49 6.11
C ARG A 73 -0.44 -7.35 7.29
N ASP A 74 -1.46 -8.17 7.07
CA ASP A 74 -2.14 -8.99 8.07
C ASP A 74 -1.94 -10.51 7.87
N MET A 75 -0.94 -10.92 7.09
CA MET A 75 -0.61 -12.33 6.91
C MET A 75 0.18 -12.86 8.12
N TYR A 76 -0.21 -14.03 8.65
CA TYR A 76 0.55 -14.75 9.67
C TYR A 76 1.15 -16.03 9.08
N GLY A 77 2.35 -16.39 9.51
CA GLY A 77 3.09 -17.55 9.00
C GLY A 77 3.63 -18.48 10.09
N ALA A 78 3.87 -19.73 9.71
CA ALA A 78 4.56 -20.74 10.52
C ALA A 78 5.59 -21.46 9.65
N VAL A 79 6.86 -21.44 10.06
CA VAL A 79 7.92 -22.26 9.47
C VAL A 79 8.16 -23.47 10.35
N LEU A 80 8.01 -24.66 9.78
CA LEU A 80 8.28 -25.92 10.47
C LEU A 80 9.79 -26.13 10.58
N VAL A 81 10.26 -26.48 11.77
CA VAL A 81 11.66 -26.77 12.07
C VAL A 81 11.78 -28.00 12.97
N ARG A 82 12.96 -28.64 12.99
CA ARG A 82 13.23 -29.71 13.96
C ARG A 82 13.23 -29.13 15.37
N SER A 83 12.58 -29.81 16.31
CA SER A 83 12.69 -29.54 17.74
C SER A 83 13.96 -30.18 18.33
N GLU A 84 14.51 -29.58 19.38
CA GLU A 84 15.51 -30.17 20.28
C GLU A 84 14.89 -31.00 21.40
N LEU A 85 13.59 -30.79 21.70
CA LEU A 85 12.85 -31.58 22.68
C LEU A 85 12.42 -32.91 22.04
N PRO A 86 12.70 -34.08 22.66
CA PRO A 86 12.38 -35.39 22.10
C PRO A 86 10.87 -35.67 22.03
N ASP A 87 10.10 -35.11 22.97
CA ASP A 87 8.65 -35.33 23.06
C ASP A 87 7.83 -34.48 22.08
N ALA A 88 8.49 -33.64 21.27
CA ALA A 88 7.84 -32.75 20.31
C ALA A 88 7.81 -33.37 18.91
N HIS A 89 6.61 -33.52 18.35
CA HIS A 89 6.43 -34.05 16.99
C HIS A 89 6.84 -33.04 15.91
N LEU A 90 6.71 -31.74 16.19
CA LEU A 90 7.21 -30.65 15.35
C LEU A 90 7.66 -29.45 16.18
N GLY A 91 8.69 -28.74 15.72
CA GLY A 91 9.01 -27.38 16.16
C GLY A 91 8.46 -26.36 15.17
N VAL A 92 8.10 -25.17 15.66
CA VAL A 92 7.56 -24.10 14.81
C VAL A 92 8.16 -22.74 15.14
N LEU A 93 8.42 -21.94 14.10
CA LEU A 93 8.74 -20.52 14.19
C LEU A 93 7.61 -19.68 13.59
N PHE A 94 6.97 -18.86 14.42
CA PHE A 94 5.84 -18.01 14.03
C PHE A 94 6.31 -16.67 13.45
N LEU A 95 5.64 -16.22 12.39
CA LEU A 95 5.99 -15.07 11.54
C LEU A 95 4.83 -14.08 11.42
N HIS A 96 5.11 -12.78 11.47
CA HIS A 96 4.14 -11.71 11.24
C HIS A 96 4.79 -10.48 10.58
N ASN A 97 4.04 -9.40 10.42
CA ASN A 97 4.45 -8.23 9.63
C ASN A 97 5.71 -7.50 10.17
N GLU A 98 5.85 -7.39 11.49
CA GLU A 98 7.01 -6.80 12.16
C GLU A 98 8.17 -7.80 12.32
N GLY A 99 7.89 -9.09 12.54
CA GLY A 99 8.93 -10.05 12.88
C GLY A 99 8.44 -11.45 13.28
N TYR A 100 8.87 -11.89 14.47
CA TYR A 100 8.76 -13.28 14.93
C TYR A 100 8.08 -13.36 16.30
N SER A 101 7.03 -14.18 16.41
CA SER A 101 6.28 -14.35 17.67
C SER A 101 6.91 -15.40 18.61
N SER A 102 6.49 -15.38 19.88
CA SER A 102 6.77 -16.41 20.89
C SER A 102 5.75 -17.55 20.90
N MET A 103 4.47 -17.26 20.65
CA MET A 103 3.35 -18.20 20.68
C MET A 103 2.22 -17.67 19.81
N CYS A 104 1.41 -18.57 19.24
CA CYS A 104 0.21 -18.17 18.52
C CYS A 104 -0.90 -19.23 18.64
N GLY A 105 -1.91 -18.97 19.47
CA GLY A 105 -2.94 -19.95 19.77
C GLY A 105 -3.85 -20.30 18.58
N HIS A 106 -4.16 -19.33 17.71
CA HIS A 106 -4.93 -19.60 16.48
C HIS A 106 -4.13 -20.55 15.55
N ALA A 107 -2.80 -20.41 15.55
CA ALA A 107 -1.92 -21.18 14.70
C ALA A 107 -1.66 -22.59 15.26
N VAL A 108 -1.55 -22.75 16.58
CA VAL A 108 -1.48 -24.07 17.25
C VAL A 108 -2.69 -24.94 16.89
N LEU A 109 -3.90 -24.36 16.87
CA LEU A 109 -5.12 -25.06 16.48
C LEU A 109 -5.07 -25.56 15.02
N ALA A 110 -4.56 -24.74 14.10
CA ALA A 110 -4.36 -25.12 12.70
C ALA A 110 -3.23 -26.15 12.53
N LEU A 111 -2.10 -25.98 13.24
CA LEU A 111 -0.93 -26.85 13.17
C LEU A 111 -1.20 -28.26 13.73
N GLY A 112 -2.00 -28.39 14.80
CA GLY A 112 -2.42 -29.70 15.31
C GLY A 112 -3.18 -30.47 14.22
N ARG A 113 -4.17 -29.81 13.60
CA ARG A 113 -4.93 -30.37 12.49
C ARG A 113 -4.03 -30.75 11.30
N PHE A 114 -3.17 -29.83 10.87
CA PHE A 114 -2.22 -30.04 9.78
C PHE A 114 -1.29 -31.23 10.03
N ALA A 115 -0.72 -31.34 11.25
CA ALA A 115 0.18 -32.41 11.59
C ALA A 115 -0.47 -33.81 11.51
N LEU A 116 -1.75 -33.93 11.89
CA LEU A 116 -2.51 -35.18 11.73
C LEU A 116 -2.84 -35.45 10.26
N ASP A 117 -3.45 -34.48 9.57
CA ASP A 117 -3.94 -34.67 8.19
C ASP A 117 -2.81 -34.93 7.17
N PHE A 118 -1.61 -34.38 7.41
CA PHE A 118 -0.42 -34.58 6.57
C PHE A 118 0.48 -35.74 7.05
N GLY A 119 0.07 -36.48 8.09
CA GLY A 119 0.81 -37.65 8.59
C GLY A 119 2.16 -37.32 9.24
N LEU A 120 2.33 -36.11 9.77
CA LEU A 120 3.50 -35.74 10.60
C LEU A 120 3.44 -36.38 12.00
N VAL A 121 2.25 -36.74 12.45
CA VAL A 121 2.04 -37.66 13.58
C VAL A 121 1.40 -38.96 13.10
N PRO A 122 1.64 -40.10 13.78
CA PRO A 122 0.89 -41.32 13.53
C PRO A 122 -0.61 -41.09 13.75
N ALA A 123 -1.44 -41.65 12.86
CA ALA A 123 -2.87 -41.71 13.10
C ALA A 123 -3.14 -42.55 14.38
N PRO A 124 -4.07 -42.12 15.25
CA PRO A 124 -4.32 -42.83 16.49
C PRO A 124 -4.97 -44.21 16.25
N PRO A 125 -4.87 -45.16 17.20
CA PRO A 125 -5.42 -46.50 17.06
C PRO A 125 -6.92 -46.53 16.78
N GLN A 126 -7.40 -47.60 16.13
CA GLN A 126 -8.83 -47.78 15.86
C GLN A 126 -9.68 -47.66 17.14
N GLY A 127 -10.75 -46.86 17.07
CA GLY A 127 -11.63 -46.56 18.21
C GLY A 127 -11.26 -45.31 18.99
N VAL A 128 -10.02 -44.80 18.88
CA VAL A 128 -9.61 -43.53 19.48
C VAL A 128 -10.13 -42.37 18.61
N ARG A 129 -10.83 -41.42 19.24
CA ARG A 129 -11.48 -40.27 18.57
C ARG A 129 -10.69 -38.95 18.66
N GLU A 130 -9.49 -38.98 19.23
CA GLU A 130 -8.68 -37.79 19.43
C GLU A 130 -7.18 -38.11 19.36
N ALA A 131 -6.41 -37.34 18.60
CA ALA A 131 -4.96 -37.46 18.48
C ALA A 131 -4.25 -36.34 19.24
N GLN A 132 -3.24 -36.67 20.05
CA GLN A 132 -2.37 -35.67 20.68
C GLN A 132 -1.19 -35.30 19.79
N VAL A 133 -0.98 -34.01 19.57
CA VAL A 133 0.12 -33.43 18.81
C VAL A 133 0.91 -32.48 19.70
N ASN A 134 2.11 -32.90 20.11
CA ASN A 134 3.03 -32.06 20.86
C ASN A 134 3.78 -31.12 19.89
N ILE A 135 3.53 -29.82 20.03
CA ILE A 135 4.10 -28.75 19.18
C ILE A 135 5.07 -27.94 20.05
N HIS A 136 6.34 -27.89 19.67
CA HIS A 136 7.31 -27.02 20.32
C HIS A 136 7.21 -25.61 19.73
N CYS A 137 6.66 -24.68 20.51
CA CYS A 137 6.59 -23.26 20.22
C CYS A 137 7.76 -22.53 20.91
N PRO A 138 8.17 -21.32 20.46
CA PRO A 138 9.25 -20.59 21.11
C PRO A 138 9.00 -20.24 22.60
N CYS A 139 7.75 -20.26 23.06
CA CYS A 139 7.36 -20.13 24.46
C CYS A 139 7.46 -21.44 25.28
N GLY A 140 7.75 -22.59 24.66
CA GLY A 140 7.73 -23.92 25.27
C GLY A 140 6.85 -24.93 24.54
N LEU A 141 6.73 -26.14 25.10
CA LEU A 141 5.92 -27.22 24.54
C LEU A 141 4.42 -26.98 24.76
N VAL A 142 3.62 -27.15 23.70
CA VAL A 142 2.16 -27.00 23.70
C VAL A 142 1.53 -28.29 23.18
N ALA A 143 0.62 -28.89 23.93
CA ALA A 143 -0.06 -30.11 23.53
C ALA A 143 -1.41 -29.79 22.87
N ALA A 144 -1.51 -29.98 21.56
CA ALA A 144 -2.78 -29.91 20.83
C ALA A 144 -3.47 -31.29 20.83
N PHE A 145 -4.79 -31.29 20.87
CA PHE A 145 -5.64 -32.47 20.82
C PHE A 145 -6.66 -32.28 19.69
N VAL A 146 -6.60 -33.19 18.73
CA VAL A 146 -7.29 -33.08 17.43
C VAL A 146 -8.35 -34.15 17.37
N ALA A 147 -9.63 -33.76 17.39
CA ALA A 147 -10.73 -34.70 17.17
C ALA A 147 -10.59 -35.35 15.78
N CYS A 148 -10.74 -36.67 15.70
CA CYS A 148 -10.45 -37.44 14.50
C CYS A 148 -11.33 -38.69 14.31
N GLU A 149 -11.57 -39.02 13.05
CA GLU A 149 -12.34 -40.18 12.61
C GLU A 149 -11.67 -40.77 11.36
N GLY A 150 -11.49 -42.10 11.34
CA GLY A 150 -10.79 -42.78 10.24
C GLY A 150 -9.35 -42.29 10.00
N GLY A 151 -8.66 -41.79 11.05
CA GLY A 151 -7.30 -41.24 10.95
C GLY A 151 -7.21 -39.83 10.36
N ARG A 152 -8.35 -39.16 10.08
CA ARG A 152 -8.41 -37.77 9.60
C ARG A 152 -9.01 -36.85 10.65
N SER A 153 -8.63 -35.57 10.65
CA SER A 153 -9.25 -34.59 11.53
C SER A 153 -10.75 -34.39 11.24
N CYS A 154 -11.56 -34.32 12.30
CA CYS A 154 -13.00 -34.05 12.21
C CYS A 154 -13.47 -33.17 13.39
N GLY A 155 -13.78 -31.90 13.10
CA GLY A 155 -14.32 -30.97 14.09
C GLY A 155 -13.29 -30.04 14.73
N PRO A 156 -13.51 -29.58 15.98
CA PRO A 156 -12.65 -28.61 16.64
C PRO A 156 -11.33 -29.24 17.12
N VAL A 157 -10.32 -28.38 17.25
CA VAL A 157 -9.06 -28.70 17.93
C VAL A 157 -9.08 -27.98 19.29
N ARG A 158 -8.42 -28.56 20.28
CA ARG A 158 -8.12 -27.89 21.56
C ARG A 158 -6.63 -27.98 21.86
N PHE A 159 -6.06 -27.09 22.66
CA PHE A 159 -4.69 -27.22 23.13
C PHE A 159 -4.55 -26.87 24.61
N HIS A 160 -3.60 -27.49 25.29
CA HIS A 160 -3.16 -27.12 26.64
C HIS A 160 -1.95 -26.19 26.52
N SER A 161 -2.06 -25.01 27.12
CA SER A 161 -1.04 -23.96 27.05
C SER A 161 0.24 -24.31 27.84
N VAL A 162 1.29 -23.52 27.63
CA VAL A 162 2.34 -23.33 28.63
C VAL A 162 1.75 -22.67 29.90
N PRO A 163 2.44 -22.69 31.06
CA PRO A 163 1.99 -21.98 32.26
C PRO A 163 1.64 -20.51 31.98
N ALA A 164 0.39 -20.15 32.25
CA ALA A 164 -0.17 -18.83 32.04
C ALA A 164 -0.38 -18.13 33.38
N PHE A 165 0.04 -16.87 33.51
CA PHE A 165 0.10 -16.15 34.78
C PHE A 165 -0.16 -14.66 34.61
N VAL A 166 -0.49 -13.97 35.72
CA VAL A 166 -0.61 -12.51 35.75
C VAL A 166 0.73 -11.91 36.19
N LEU A 167 1.27 -10.97 35.40
CA LEU A 167 2.50 -10.24 35.71
C LEU A 167 2.19 -9.01 36.58
N ALA A 168 1.12 -8.29 36.27
CA ALA A 168 0.64 -7.16 37.04
C ALA A 168 -0.89 -7.08 36.96
N ALA A 169 -1.57 -6.99 38.11
CA ALA A 169 -3.00 -6.73 38.18
C ALA A 169 -3.25 -5.25 38.53
N ASP A 170 -4.29 -4.67 37.95
CA ASP A 170 -4.80 -3.31 38.22
C ASP A 170 -3.71 -2.21 38.12
N LEU A 171 -2.77 -2.40 37.19
CA LEU A 171 -1.71 -1.46 36.86
C LEU A 171 -2.31 -0.17 36.29
N THR A 172 -1.98 0.97 36.89
CA THR A 172 -2.36 2.29 36.38
C THR A 172 -1.25 2.85 35.51
N VAL A 173 -1.56 3.12 34.23
CA VAL A 173 -0.63 3.70 33.24
C VAL A 173 -1.20 5.03 32.76
N ASP A 174 -0.36 6.05 32.58
CA ASP A 174 -0.78 7.30 31.95
C ASP A 174 -0.78 7.11 30.42
N VAL A 175 -1.96 6.91 29.84
CA VAL A 175 -2.14 6.64 28.41
C VAL A 175 -2.44 7.97 27.72
N PRO A 176 -1.59 8.44 26.78
CA PRO A 176 -1.75 9.73 26.13
C PRO A 176 -3.19 10.01 25.66
N GLY A 177 -3.78 11.08 26.19
CA GLY A 177 -5.14 11.57 25.92
C GLY A 177 -6.30 10.64 26.28
N HIS A 178 -6.04 9.50 26.93
CA HIS A 178 -7.00 8.79 27.77
C HIS A 178 -6.77 9.07 29.27
N GLY A 179 -5.59 9.59 29.64
CA GLY A 179 -5.19 9.85 31.01
C GLY A 179 -4.83 8.56 31.75
N LYS A 180 -5.05 8.53 33.07
CA LYS A 180 -4.74 7.35 33.89
C LYS A 180 -5.73 6.21 33.65
N VAL A 181 -5.28 5.18 32.94
CA VAL A 181 -6.07 3.98 32.62
C VAL A 181 -5.58 2.81 33.46
N VAL A 182 -6.51 2.13 34.13
CA VAL A 182 -6.25 0.89 34.88
C VAL A 182 -6.37 -0.32 33.95
N MET A 183 -5.32 -1.12 33.86
CA MET A 183 -5.20 -2.28 32.97
C MET A 183 -4.49 -3.44 33.68
N ASP A 184 -4.59 -4.64 33.13
CA ASP A 184 -3.88 -5.82 33.61
C ASP A 184 -2.81 -6.24 32.60
N ILE A 185 -1.69 -6.81 33.06
CA ILE A 185 -0.68 -7.45 32.20
C ILE A 185 -0.59 -8.92 32.57
N ALA A 186 -0.87 -9.80 31.61
CA ALA A 186 -0.83 -11.24 31.80
C ALA A 186 -0.16 -11.96 30.62
N TYR A 187 0.36 -13.15 30.92
CA TYR A 187 1.10 -14.01 30.01
C TYR A 187 0.31 -15.26 29.64
N GLY A 188 0.27 -15.58 28.35
CA GLY A 188 -0.35 -16.79 27.81
C GLY A 188 0.47 -17.40 26.67
N GLY A 189 1.79 -17.47 26.85
CA GLY A 189 2.77 -17.73 25.78
C GLY A 189 3.28 -16.46 25.08
N ALA A 190 2.58 -15.34 25.29
CA ALA A 190 2.97 -13.98 24.96
C ALA A 190 2.37 -13.03 26.02
N PHE A 191 2.99 -11.88 26.26
CA PHE A 191 2.43 -10.86 27.17
C PHE A 191 1.45 -9.93 26.46
N TYR A 192 0.32 -9.67 27.11
CA TYR A 192 -0.69 -8.74 26.65
C TYR A 192 -1.06 -7.75 27.75
N ALA A 193 -1.32 -6.50 27.34
CA ALA A 193 -2.04 -5.54 28.16
C ALA A 193 -3.55 -5.70 27.92
N PHE A 194 -4.34 -5.83 28.98
CA PHE A 194 -5.79 -6.01 28.96
C PHE A 194 -6.48 -4.77 29.50
N VAL A 195 -7.37 -4.20 28.69
CA VAL A 195 -8.11 -3.00 29.05
C VAL A 195 -9.52 -3.07 28.48
N SER A 196 -10.53 -2.73 29.28
CA SER A 196 -11.90 -2.55 28.76
C SER A 196 -11.91 -1.35 27.81
N ALA A 197 -12.47 -1.53 26.61
CA ALA A 197 -12.63 -0.46 25.62
C ALA A 197 -13.38 0.76 26.21
N GLU A 198 -14.29 0.52 27.15
CA GLU A 198 -15.08 1.57 27.83
C GLU A 198 -14.18 2.58 28.56
N LYS A 199 -13.08 2.12 29.18
CA LYS A 199 -12.08 2.98 29.85
C LYS A 199 -11.35 3.91 28.88
N LEU A 200 -11.43 3.62 27.58
CA LEU A 200 -10.87 4.41 26.49
C LEU A 200 -11.96 5.22 25.73
N GLY A 201 -13.21 5.18 26.20
CA GLY A 201 -14.36 5.82 25.53
C GLY A 201 -14.83 5.09 24.26
N LEU A 202 -14.55 3.80 24.14
CA LEU A 202 -14.87 2.95 22.99
C LEU A 202 -15.73 1.75 23.40
N ASP A 203 -16.41 1.13 22.44
CA ASP A 203 -17.06 -0.18 22.61
C ASP A 203 -16.47 -1.15 21.58
N VAL A 204 -15.89 -2.27 22.03
CA VAL A 204 -15.26 -3.25 21.15
C VAL A 204 -16.23 -3.87 20.13
N CYS A 205 -17.54 -3.85 20.38
CA CYS A 205 -18.57 -4.43 19.52
C CYS A 205 -19.05 -3.49 18.40
N SER A 206 -19.18 -2.18 18.67
CA SER A 206 -19.71 -1.19 17.71
C SER A 206 -18.67 -0.19 17.20
N ALA A 207 -17.55 -0.04 17.90
CA ALA A 207 -16.51 0.90 17.50
C ALA A 207 -15.78 0.44 16.24
N LYS A 208 -14.98 1.38 15.76
CA LYS A 208 -14.29 1.36 14.49
C LYS A 208 -13.05 0.50 14.67
N THR A 209 -12.81 -0.51 13.83
CA THR A 209 -11.59 -1.32 13.90
C THR A 209 -10.33 -0.45 13.97
N ARG A 210 -10.32 0.67 13.22
CA ARG A 210 -9.21 1.61 13.21
C ARG A 210 -9.01 2.37 14.52
N ASP A 211 -10.07 2.69 15.25
CA ASP A 211 -9.98 3.37 16.55
C ASP A 211 -9.56 2.40 17.63
N LEU A 212 -10.06 1.17 17.55
CA LEU A 212 -9.63 0.07 18.41
C LEU A 212 -8.13 -0.20 18.21
N VAL A 213 -7.65 -0.16 16.96
CA VAL A 213 -6.21 -0.18 16.64
C VAL A 213 -5.47 1.05 17.20
N GLU A 214 -5.96 2.26 16.94
CA GLU A 214 -5.32 3.51 17.39
C GLU A 214 -5.18 3.56 18.92
N ALA A 215 -6.25 3.24 19.66
CA ALA A 215 -6.26 3.21 21.12
C ALA A 215 -5.43 2.04 21.68
N ALA A 216 -5.47 0.85 21.07
CA ALA A 216 -4.65 -0.29 21.50
C ALA A 216 -3.14 -0.07 21.25
N SER A 217 -2.77 0.57 20.13
CA SER A 217 -1.39 1.02 19.89
C SER A 217 -0.96 2.08 20.91
N THR A 218 -1.87 3.00 21.27
CA THR A 218 -1.62 4.02 22.30
C THR A 218 -1.42 3.43 23.68
N VAL A 219 -2.16 2.38 24.04
CA VAL A 219 -1.92 1.61 25.27
C VAL A 219 -0.60 0.85 25.18
N THR A 220 -0.33 0.17 24.05
CA THR A 220 0.88 -0.66 23.85
C THR A 220 2.17 0.14 24.05
N GLU A 221 2.30 1.29 23.38
CA GLU A 221 3.51 2.11 23.49
C GLU A 221 3.59 2.87 24.83
N ALA A 222 2.45 3.22 25.46
CA ALA A 222 2.44 3.78 26.81
C ALA A 222 2.92 2.78 27.87
N VAL A 223 2.50 1.51 27.77
CA VAL A 223 2.99 0.42 28.62
C VAL A 223 4.48 0.19 28.39
N LYS A 224 4.95 0.10 27.13
CA LYS A 224 6.38 -0.05 26.81
C LYS A 224 7.24 1.07 27.42
N ALA A 225 6.73 2.30 27.49
CA ALA A 225 7.44 3.45 28.06
C ALA A 225 7.45 3.47 29.60
N GLN A 226 6.39 2.99 30.26
CA GLN A 226 6.20 3.11 31.71
C GLN A 226 6.41 1.83 32.51
N PHE A 227 6.36 0.66 31.88
CA PHE A 227 6.41 -0.63 32.57
C PHE A 227 7.35 -1.63 31.86
N LYS A 228 8.42 -2.02 32.56
CA LYS A 228 9.37 -3.03 32.06
C LYS A 228 8.79 -4.43 32.23
N ILE A 229 8.54 -5.12 31.12
CA ILE A 229 8.15 -6.53 31.10
C ILE A 229 9.39 -7.43 31.14
N SER A 230 9.29 -8.55 31.86
CA SER A 230 10.30 -9.61 31.90
C SER A 230 9.61 -10.96 32.12
N HIS A 231 10.04 -12.00 31.40
CA HIS A 231 9.61 -13.37 31.66
C HIS A 231 10.57 -14.01 32.67
N PRO A 232 10.08 -14.75 33.69
CA PRO A 232 10.94 -15.29 34.76
C PRO A 232 12.01 -16.27 34.25
N GLU A 233 11.72 -16.99 33.17
CA GLU A 233 12.57 -18.09 32.68
C GLU A 233 13.34 -17.79 31.38
N SER A 234 13.09 -16.66 30.69
CA SER A 234 13.73 -16.35 29.39
C SER A 234 13.58 -14.89 28.96
N GLU A 235 14.70 -14.17 28.84
CA GLU A 235 14.71 -12.77 28.37
C GLU A 235 14.09 -12.60 26.96
N ASP A 236 14.23 -13.59 26.08
CA ASP A 236 13.69 -13.60 24.70
C ASP A 236 12.15 -13.56 24.61
N LEU A 237 11.48 -13.78 25.74
CA LEU A 237 10.03 -13.74 25.91
C LEU A 237 9.56 -12.49 26.68
N GLY A 238 10.48 -11.72 27.26
CA GLY A 238 10.20 -10.54 28.10
C GLY A 238 9.84 -9.27 27.34
N PHE A 239 8.82 -9.32 26.49
CA PHE A 239 8.35 -8.15 25.72
C PHE A 239 6.82 -8.13 25.60
N LEU A 240 6.24 -6.93 25.52
CA LEU A 240 4.81 -6.75 25.24
C LEU A 240 4.53 -7.14 23.79
N TYR A 241 3.67 -8.14 23.57
CA TYR A 241 3.30 -8.59 22.21
C TYR A 241 2.21 -7.70 21.59
N GLY A 242 1.28 -7.22 22.40
CA GLY A 242 0.20 -6.34 21.96
C GLY A 242 -0.77 -5.97 23.08
N THR A 243 -1.84 -5.27 22.72
CA THR A 243 -2.94 -4.90 23.61
C THR A 243 -4.22 -5.59 23.17
N ILE A 244 -4.98 -6.11 24.13
CA ILE A 244 -6.30 -6.70 23.91
C ILE A 244 -7.35 -5.78 24.54
N LEU A 245 -8.18 -5.18 23.69
CA LEU A 245 -9.34 -4.41 24.13
C LEU A 245 -10.51 -5.36 24.36
N THR A 246 -11.14 -5.30 25.53
CA THR A 246 -12.26 -6.15 25.93
C THR A 246 -13.57 -5.37 26.01
N ASP A 247 -14.69 -6.09 26.08
CA ASP A 247 -16.01 -5.55 26.41
C ASP A 247 -16.23 -5.31 27.92
N GLY A 248 -15.20 -5.45 28.75
CA GLY A 248 -15.28 -5.34 30.21
C GLY A 248 -16.08 -6.45 30.92
N LYS A 249 -16.66 -7.42 30.19
CA LYS A 249 -17.46 -8.51 30.76
C LYS A 249 -16.58 -9.66 31.30
N ASP A 250 -15.63 -9.32 32.17
CA ASP A 250 -14.65 -10.26 32.72
C ASP A 250 -15.21 -11.19 33.82
N ALA A 251 -16.32 -10.82 34.47
CA ALA A 251 -17.08 -11.72 35.32
C ALA A 251 -17.61 -12.93 34.53
N TYR A 252 -17.73 -14.09 35.18
CA TYR A 252 -18.29 -15.27 34.55
C TYR A 252 -19.76 -15.07 34.12
N SER A 253 -20.07 -15.59 32.94
CA SER A 253 -21.40 -15.69 32.34
C SER A 253 -21.39 -16.81 31.31
N GLU A 254 -22.56 -17.26 30.88
CA GLU A 254 -22.71 -18.16 29.73
C GLU A 254 -22.59 -17.41 28.39
N GLU A 255 -22.86 -16.10 28.37
CA GLU A 255 -22.68 -15.26 27.18
C GLU A 255 -21.19 -15.05 26.84
N PRO A 256 -20.76 -15.17 25.57
CA PRO A 256 -19.37 -14.88 25.18
C PRO A 256 -18.94 -13.43 25.50
N THR A 257 -17.77 -13.25 26.11
CA THR A 257 -17.11 -11.92 26.19
C THR A 257 -16.41 -11.62 24.87
N THR A 258 -16.58 -10.41 24.38
CA THR A 258 -16.00 -9.95 23.11
C THR A 258 -14.64 -9.26 23.34
N ASN A 259 -13.69 -9.48 22.44
CA ASN A 259 -12.43 -8.75 22.43
C ASN A 259 -11.85 -8.57 21.01
N ILE A 260 -10.83 -7.73 20.91
CA ILE A 260 -9.96 -7.55 19.74
C ILE A 260 -8.51 -7.46 20.23
N CYS A 261 -7.61 -8.16 19.55
CA CYS A 261 -6.17 -8.05 19.78
C CYS A 261 -5.53 -7.20 18.70
N VAL A 262 -4.66 -6.29 19.11
CA VAL A 262 -3.83 -5.46 18.24
C VAL A 262 -2.38 -5.69 18.64
N PHE A 263 -1.57 -6.16 17.71
CA PHE A 263 -0.21 -6.64 17.95
C PHE A 263 0.72 -6.30 16.78
N ALA A 264 2.03 -6.45 16.99
CA ALA A 264 3.06 -6.14 15.99
C ALA A 264 2.90 -4.72 15.39
N ASP A 265 3.13 -4.55 14.08
CA ASP A 265 2.95 -3.26 13.38
C ASP A 265 1.47 -3.03 13.04
N GLU A 266 0.67 -2.77 14.08
CA GLU A 266 -0.78 -2.52 14.05
C GLU A 266 -1.62 -3.65 13.40
N GLN A 267 -1.18 -4.91 13.47
CA GLN A 267 -1.93 -6.08 12.99
C GLN A 267 -3.11 -6.38 13.94
N VAL A 268 -4.27 -6.68 13.37
CA VAL A 268 -5.48 -7.10 14.11
C VAL A 268 -5.59 -8.62 14.09
N ASP A 269 -5.76 -9.30 15.23
CA ASP A 269 -6.13 -10.73 15.19
C ASP A 269 -7.63 -10.83 14.84
N ARG A 270 -7.95 -11.54 13.74
CA ARG A 270 -9.33 -11.79 13.31
C ARG A 270 -10.02 -12.84 14.17
N SER A 271 -9.25 -13.67 14.88
CA SER A 271 -9.73 -14.65 15.85
C SER A 271 -9.84 -14.04 17.26
N PRO A 272 -10.44 -14.74 18.24
CA PRO A 272 -10.42 -14.34 19.64
C PRO A 272 -9.02 -14.36 20.29
N THR A 273 -7.94 -14.62 19.52
CA THR A 273 -6.53 -14.65 19.94
C THR A 273 -6.25 -15.74 20.98
N GLY A 274 -5.90 -16.97 20.57
CA GLY A 274 -5.81 -18.10 21.52
C GLY A 274 -4.80 -17.94 22.67
N SER A 275 -3.69 -17.22 22.46
CA SER A 275 -2.75 -16.80 23.51
C SER A 275 -3.33 -15.69 24.40
N GLY A 276 -4.15 -14.81 23.84
CA GLY A 276 -4.95 -13.82 24.56
C GLY A 276 -6.03 -14.46 25.43
N VAL A 277 -6.78 -15.45 24.91
CA VAL A 277 -7.72 -16.28 25.69
C VAL A 277 -6.99 -16.98 26.83
N THR A 278 -5.83 -17.57 26.56
CA THR A 278 -4.96 -18.19 27.58
C THR A 278 -4.65 -17.20 28.72
N ALA A 279 -4.19 -15.99 28.38
CA ALA A 279 -3.89 -14.96 29.37
C ALA A 279 -5.14 -14.40 30.09
N ARG A 280 -6.29 -14.22 29.40
CA ARG A 280 -7.56 -13.79 30.03
C ARG A 280 -8.10 -14.83 31.00
N ILE A 281 -8.00 -16.12 30.70
CA ILE A 281 -8.39 -17.19 31.64
C ILE A 281 -7.50 -17.15 32.89
N ALA A 282 -6.18 -17.02 32.73
CA ALA A 282 -5.27 -16.88 33.86
C ALA A 282 -5.59 -15.65 34.72
N LEU A 283 -5.93 -14.52 34.09
CA LEU A 283 -6.34 -13.29 34.76
C LEU A 283 -7.69 -13.42 35.49
N GLN A 284 -8.70 -14.01 34.85
CA GLN A 284 -10.02 -14.24 35.45
C GLN A 284 -9.94 -15.22 36.63
N TYR A 285 -9.14 -16.29 36.50
CA TYR A 285 -8.86 -17.21 37.61
C TYR A 285 -8.10 -16.53 38.75
N HIS A 286 -7.05 -15.75 38.45
CA HIS A 286 -6.29 -14.98 39.45
C HIS A 286 -7.18 -13.97 40.23
N LYS A 287 -8.12 -13.31 39.55
CA LYS A 287 -9.11 -12.41 40.17
C LYS A 287 -10.31 -13.14 40.80
N GLY A 288 -10.33 -14.47 40.84
CA GLY A 288 -11.42 -15.28 41.41
C GLY A 288 -12.74 -15.25 40.62
N LEU A 289 -12.72 -14.69 39.40
CA LEU A 289 -13.88 -14.54 38.52
C LEU A 289 -14.22 -15.81 37.73
N LEU A 290 -13.31 -16.78 37.70
CA LEU A 290 -13.46 -18.08 37.03
C LEU A 290 -12.85 -19.19 37.89
N GLN A 291 -13.53 -20.33 37.99
CA GLN A 291 -13.07 -21.50 38.74
C GLN A 291 -12.29 -22.50 37.86
N LEU A 292 -11.55 -23.42 38.48
CA LEU A 292 -10.94 -24.54 37.75
C LEU A 292 -12.01 -25.35 37.00
N ASN A 293 -11.66 -25.80 35.80
CA ASN A 293 -12.49 -26.54 34.85
C ASN A 293 -13.75 -25.82 34.35
N GLN A 294 -13.99 -24.56 34.73
CA GLN A 294 -15.10 -23.74 34.26
C GLN A 294 -14.79 -23.15 32.87
N THR A 295 -15.66 -23.39 31.89
CA THR A 295 -15.48 -22.96 30.49
C THR A 295 -16.09 -21.59 30.24
N ARG A 296 -15.30 -20.66 29.70
CA ARG A 296 -15.73 -19.33 29.24
C ARG A 296 -15.62 -19.25 27.72
N ALA A 297 -16.58 -18.60 27.06
CA ALA A 297 -16.54 -18.34 25.62
C ALA A 297 -16.00 -16.94 25.32
N PHE A 298 -15.18 -16.81 24.27
CA PHE A 298 -14.54 -15.58 23.83
C PHE A 298 -14.83 -15.34 22.35
N LYS A 299 -15.39 -14.18 22.04
CA LYS A 299 -15.79 -13.77 20.69
C LYS A 299 -14.83 -12.73 20.13
N SER A 300 -14.47 -12.88 18.85
CA SER A 300 -13.78 -11.84 18.08
C SER A 300 -14.76 -10.75 17.67
N SER A 301 -14.44 -9.47 17.91
CA SER A 301 -15.25 -8.39 17.32
C SER A 301 -14.98 -8.20 15.82
N ALA A 302 -13.84 -8.66 15.30
CA ALA A 302 -13.47 -8.50 13.90
C ALA A 302 -14.24 -9.45 12.96
N THR A 303 -14.56 -10.67 13.42
CA THR A 303 -15.21 -11.72 12.59
C THR A 303 -16.44 -12.35 13.23
N GLY A 304 -16.67 -12.14 14.53
CA GLY A 304 -17.70 -12.85 15.29
C GLY A 304 -17.37 -14.32 15.60
N SER A 305 -16.20 -14.84 15.20
CA SER A 305 -15.76 -16.19 15.55
C SER A 305 -15.58 -16.37 17.07
N VAL A 306 -15.70 -17.61 17.54
CA VAL A 306 -15.69 -17.94 18.98
C VAL A 306 -14.68 -19.04 19.28
N PHE A 307 -13.90 -18.83 20.33
CA PHE A 307 -13.06 -19.83 21.00
C PHE A 307 -13.61 -20.05 22.41
N THR A 308 -13.34 -21.22 22.98
CA THR A 308 -13.58 -21.47 24.41
C THR A 308 -12.25 -21.56 25.17
N GLY A 309 -12.26 -21.21 26.45
CA GLY A 309 -11.12 -21.30 27.35
C GLY A 309 -11.52 -21.83 28.73
N ARG A 310 -10.67 -22.62 29.38
CA ARG A 310 -10.82 -23.02 30.80
C ARG A 310 -9.47 -23.28 31.47
N ALA A 311 -9.34 -22.91 32.74
CA ALA A 311 -8.18 -23.30 33.55
C ALA A 311 -8.31 -24.78 33.93
N VAL A 312 -7.41 -25.64 33.46
CA VAL A 312 -7.50 -27.11 33.66
C VAL A 312 -6.88 -27.52 34.99
N ARG A 313 -5.73 -26.94 35.32
CA ARG A 313 -4.98 -27.20 36.54
C ARG A 313 -4.07 -26.02 36.91
N GLU A 314 -3.72 -25.94 38.17
CA GLU A 314 -2.70 -25.03 38.68
C GLU A 314 -1.29 -25.43 38.19
N ALA A 315 -0.39 -24.45 38.19
CA ALA A 315 1.01 -24.53 37.79
C ALA A 315 1.81 -23.38 38.43
N THR A 316 3.12 -23.34 38.17
CA THR A 316 4.01 -22.22 38.49
C THR A 316 4.86 -21.86 37.28
N CYS A 317 5.35 -20.62 37.23
CA CYS A 317 6.35 -20.15 36.27
C CYS A 317 7.25 -19.14 36.97
N GLY A 318 8.49 -19.52 37.26
CA GLY A 318 9.27 -18.90 38.34
C GLY A 318 8.44 -18.74 39.64
N ASP A 319 8.44 -17.54 40.21
CA ASP A 319 7.70 -17.19 41.42
C ASP A 319 6.19 -16.94 41.20
N PHE A 320 5.71 -16.94 39.95
CA PHE A 320 4.32 -16.63 39.64
C PHE A 320 3.41 -17.87 39.79
N LYS A 321 2.29 -17.70 40.50
CA LYS A 321 1.17 -18.64 40.44
C LYS A 321 0.58 -18.62 39.04
N ALA A 322 0.51 -19.80 38.41
CA ALA A 322 0.09 -19.97 37.04
C ALA A 322 -1.03 -21.03 36.92
N VAL A 323 -1.63 -21.10 35.74
CA VAL A 323 -2.55 -22.18 35.34
C VAL A 323 -2.17 -22.71 33.97
N ILE A 324 -2.47 -23.99 33.72
CA ILE A 324 -2.55 -24.52 32.36
C ILE A 324 -3.96 -24.26 31.86
N VAL A 325 -4.08 -23.57 30.72
CA VAL A 325 -5.35 -23.26 30.08
C VAL A 325 -5.57 -24.19 28.92
N GLU A 326 -6.77 -24.75 28.82
CA GLU A 326 -7.26 -25.36 27.60
C GLU A 326 -7.96 -24.30 26.76
N VAL A 327 -7.57 -24.17 25.49
CA VAL A 327 -8.26 -23.31 24.51
C VAL A 327 -8.71 -24.16 23.33
N ALA A 328 -9.97 -24.01 22.90
CA ALA A 328 -10.52 -24.74 21.76
C ALA A 328 -11.10 -23.81 20.69
N GLY A 329 -11.00 -24.25 19.43
CA GLY A 329 -11.48 -23.53 18.26
C GLY A 329 -11.42 -24.38 16.99
N GLN A 330 -11.82 -23.81 15.86
CA GLN A 330 -11.89 -24.52 14.57
C GLN A 330 -11.03 -23.85 13.50
N ALA A 331 -10.24 -24.67 12.80
CA ALA A 331 -9.32 -24.27 11.74
C ALA A 331 -9.68 -24.95 10.41
N HIS A 332 -9.58 -24.23 9.30
CA HIS A 332 -9.93 -24.70 7.96
C HIS A 332 -8.81 -24.42 6.96
N TYR A 333 -8.60 -25.33 6.00
CA TYR A 333 -7.70 -25.10 4.87
C TYR A 333 -8.30 -24.10 3.88
N THR A 334 -7.47 -23.21 3.33
CA THR A 334 -7.86 -22.22 2.32
C THR A 334 -7.16 -22.46 0.98
N GLY A 335 -5.98 -23.09 0.97
CA GLY A 335 -5.30 -23.47 -0.26
C GLY A 335 -3.92 -24.08 -0.05
N THR A 336 -3.26 -24.41 -1.16
CA THR A 336 -1.83 -24.75 -1.19
C THR A 336 -1.17 -23.96 -2.31
N ALA A 337 0.11 -23.59 -2.12
CA ALA A 337 0.86 -22.84 -3.12
C ALA A 337 2.34 -23.23 -3.10
N SER A 338 3.03 -22.96 -4.21
CA SER A 338 4.50 -22.98 -4.28
C SER A 338 4.96 -21.58 -4.64
N LEU A 339 5.58 -20.89 -3.68
CA LEU A 339 6.01 -19.51 -3.83
C LEU A 339 7.43 -19.45 -4.37
N THR A 340 7.59 -18.89 -5.56
CA THR A 340 8.87 -18.73 -6.25
C THR A 340 9.39 -17.29 -6.22
N VAL A 341 10.67 -17.15 -6.54
CA VAL A 341 11.40 -15.90 -6.70
C VAL A 341 12.25 -15.99 -7.97
N GLU A 342 12.07 -15.04 -8.87
CA GLU A 342 12.91 -14.85 -10.06
C GLU A 342 14.08 -13.91 -9.72
N ASP A 343 15.26 -14.14 -10.30
CA ASP A 343 16.49 -13.39 -9.95
C ASP A 343 16.37 -11.88 -10.24
N ASP A 344 15.66 -11.52 -11.30
CA ASP A 344 15.45 -10.16 -11.79
C ASP A 344 14.20 -9.47 -11.24
N ASP A 345 13.38 -10.15 -10.41
CA ASP A 345 12.25 -9.54 -9.69
C ASP A 345 12.76 -8.47 -8.70
N PRO A 346 12.53 -7.16 -8.94
CA PRO A 346 12.99 -6.10 -8.04
C PRO A 346 12.18 -6.05 -6.74
N LEU A 347 11.05 -6.76 -6.67
CA LEU A 347 10.17 -6.88 -5.52
C LEU A 347 10.27 -8.28 -4.89
N ARG A 348 11.35 -9.04 -5.20
CA ARG A 348 11.54 -10.43 -4.75
C ARG A 348 11.35 -10.65 -3.26
N ASP A 349 11.79 -9.72 -2.43
CA ASP A 349 11.69 -9.81 -0.97
C ASP A 349 10.41 -9.18 -0.41
N GLY A 350 9.52 -8.66 -1.26
CA GLY A 350 8.28 -7.99 -0.88
C GLY A 350 8.44 -6.56 -0.39
N PHE A 351 7.31 -5.86 -0.21
CA PHE A 351 7.25 -4.46 0.19
C PHE A 351 6.01 -4.15 1.04
N LEU A 352 6.04 -2.97 1.68
CA LEU A 352 4.88 -2.28 2.25
C LEU A 352 4.89 -0.86 1.67
N LEU A 353 3.74 -0.35 1.20
CA LEU A 353 3.67 0.95 0.53
C LEU A 353 3.65 2.12 1.53
N ASN A 354 4.54 3.09 1.32
CA ASN A 354 4.63 4.31 2.13
C ASN A 354 4.75 5.60 1.27
N SER A 355 4.56 6.76 1.90
CA SER A 355 4.11 8.05 1.30
C SER A 355 4.93 8.71 0.15
N CYS A 356 6.04 8.12 -0.31
CA CYS A 356 6.98 8.72 -1.28
C CYS A 356 6.36 9.16 -2.61
N PHE A 357 5.40 8.39 -3.16
CA PHE A 357 4.87 8.61 -4.51
C PHE A 357 4.07 9.92 -4.67
N GLY A 358 3.50 10.46 -3.59
CA GLY A 358 2.78 11.74 -3.61
C GLY A 358 3.71 12.93 -3.91
N ILE A 359 4.91 12.95 -3.32
CA ILE A 359 5.86 14.06 -3.43
C ILE A 359 6.43 14.15 -4.85
N VAL A 360 6.79 13.00 -5.45
CA VAL A 360 7.30 12.90 -6.83
C VAL A 360 6.31 13.50 -7.84
N SER A 361 5.01 13.25 -7.64
CA SER A 361 3.95 13.78 -8.50
C SER A 361 3.94 15.31 -8.53
N THR A 362 3.97 15.96 -7.36
CA THR A 362 3.89 17.42 -7.23
C THR A 362 5.13 18.12 -7.81
N PHE A 363 6.34 17.60 -7.55
CA PHE A 363 7.56 18.14 -8.17
C PHE A 363 7.58 17.99 -9.69
N SER A 364 7.04 16.90 -10.23
CA SER A 364 6.95 16.69 -11.68
C SER A 364 6.08 17.74 -12.37
N VAL A 365 4.91 18.10 -11.81
CA VAL A 365 4.02 19.13 -12.38
C VAL A 365 4.62 20.54 -12.26
N ALA A 366 5.39 20.81 -11.20
CA ALA A 366 6.12 22.07 -11.04
C ALA A 366 7.24 22.24 -12.09
N LEU A 367 8.02 21.18 -12.36
CA LEU A 367 9.04 21.18 -13.41
C LEU A 367 8.44 21.38 -14.82
N ILE A 368 7.32 20.71 -15.12
CA ILE A 368 6.58 20.92 -16.38
C ILE A 368 6.12 22.39 -16.51
N SER A 369 5.77 23.04 -15.40
CA SER A 369 5.37 24.45 -15.41
C SER A 369 6.52 25.42 -15.63
N LEU A 370 7.68 25.15 -15.02
CA LEU A 370 8.90 25.92 -15.22
C LEU A 370 9.41 25.83 -16.67
N ASP A 371 9.42 24.63 -17.24
CA ASP A 371 9.78 24.38 -18.64
C ASP A 371 8.91 25.22 -19.61
N ARG A 372 7.59 25.18 -19.45
CA ARG A 372 6.67 25.99 -20.28
C ARG A 372 6.82 27.50 -20.04
N TYR A 373 7.16 27.94 -18.83
CA TYR A 373 7.47 29.36 -18.56
C TYR A 373 8.73 29.81 -19.31
N CYS A 374 9.80 29.01 -19.26
CA CYS A 374 11.03 29.30 -19.99
C CYS A 374 10.78 29.41 -21.50
N ALA A 375 10.02 28.47 -22.08
CA ALA A 375 9.70 28.43 -23.50
C ALA A 375 8.86 29.63 -24.00
N ILE A 376 7.94 30.16 -23.18
CA ILE A 376 6.97 31.18 -23.61
C ILE A 376 7.37 32.60 -23.18
N VAL A 377 7.93 32.76 -21.97
CA VAL A 377 8.15 34.09 -21.35
C VAL A 377 9.56 34.62 -21.55
N ARG A 378 10.56 33.75 -21.76
CA ARG A 378 11.98 34.16 -21.88
C ARG A 378 12.65 33.85 -23.23
N PRO A 379 12.08 34.21 -24.40
CA PRO A 379 12.86 34.26 -25.63
C PRO A 379 13.92 35.37 -25.45
N PRO A 380 15.24 35.05 -25.46
CA PRO A 380 15.86 34.11 -26.39
C PRO A 380 16.60 32.93 -25.72
N ARG A 381 16.26 32.51 -24.49
CA ARG A 381 16.89 31.33 -23.89
C ARG A 381 16.35 30.05 -24.53
N ASP A 382 17.24 29.13 -24.89
CA ASP A 382 16.90 27.86 -25.52
C ASP A 382 15.86 27.05 -24.72
N LYS A 383 15.07 26.24 -25.44
CA LYS A 383 14.22 25.19 -24.85
C LYS A 383 15.06 24.34 -23.89
N LEU A 384 14.42 23.83 -22.85
CA LEU A 384 15.07 22.99 -21.85
C LEU A 384 15.62 21.70 -22.50
N GLY A 385 16.93 21.67 -22.75
CA GLY A 385 17.56 20.56 -23.47
C GLY A 385 17.42 19.22 -22.73
N ARG A 386 17.30 18.11 -23.47
CA ARG A 386 17.03 16.75 -22.93
C ARG A 386 17.92 16.36 -21.73
N ARG A 387 19.22 16.72 -21.76
CA ARG A 387 20.14 16.48 -20.63
C ARG A 387 19.73 17.23 -19.35
N ARG A 388 19.37 18.52 -19.46
CA ARG A 388 18.90 19.34 -18.32
C ARG A 388 17.54 18.86 -17.80
N ALA A 389 16.63 18.45 -18.70
CA ALA A 389 15.34 17.88 -18.30
C ALA A 389 15.50 16.57 -17.49
N LEU A 390 16.40 15.68 -17.92
CA LEU A 390 16.73 14.45 -17.17
C LEU A 390 17.39 14.74 -15.83
N GLN A 391 18.31 15.71 -15.76
CA GLN A 391 18.94 16.14 -14.50
C GLN A 391 17.91 16.69 -13.50
N LEU A 392 16.95 17.50 -13.96
CA LEU A 392 15.89 18.04 -13.12
C LEU A 392 14.90 16.95 -12.66
N LEU A 393 14.58 15.98 -13.52
CA LEU A 393 13.73 14.85 -13.14
C LEU A 393 14.41 13.96 -12.10
N ALA A 394 15.70 13.64 -12.29
CA ALA A 394 16.49 12.91 -11.29
C ALA A 394 16.59 13.69 -9.97
N GLY A 395 16.78 15.01 -10.02
CA GLY A 395 16.75 15.89 -8.86
C GLY A 395 15.40 15.88 -8.12
N ALA A 396 14.27 15.82 -8.83
CA ALA A 396 12.95 15.70 -8.21
C ALA A 396 12.74 14.36 -7.50
N TRP A 397 13.20 13.25 -8.09
CA TRP A 397 13.18 11.94 -7.42
C TRP A 397 14.11 11.89 -6.20
N LEU A 398 15.34 12.40 -6.31
CA LEU A 398 16.29 12.48 -5.19
C LEU A 398 15.78 13.39 -4.08
N ALA A 399 15.13 14.50 -4.40
CA ALA A 399 14.48 15.37 -3.42
C ALA A 399 13.29 14.67 -2.75
N ALA A 400 12.42 14.00 -3.51
CA ALA A 400 11.28 13.26 -2.94
C ALA A 400 11.74 12.13 -2.01
N LEU A 401 12.80 11.41 -2.39
CA LEU A 401 13.48 10.45 -1.52
C LEU A 401 14.08 11.16 -0.29
N GLY A 402 14.79 12.27 -0.47
CA GLY A 402 15.35 13.07 0.64
C GLY A 402 14.30 13.67 1.60
N PHE A 403 13.05 13.83 1.17
CA PHE A 403 11.91 14.23 2.01
C PHE A 403 11.08 13.04 2.55
N SER A 404 11.40 11.80 2.14
CA SER A 404 10.73 10.58 2.61
C SER A 404 11.64 9.72 3.51
N LEU A 405 12.93 9.66 3.19
CA LEU A 405 13.96 8.85 3.87
C LEU A 405 14.31 9.29 5.29
N PRO A 406 14.32 10.60 5.67
CA PRO A 406 14.60 10.99 7.06
C PRO A 406 13.62 10.34 8.05
N TRP A 407 12.38 10.12 7.64
CA TRP A 407 11.38 9.42 8.46
C TRP A 407 11.73 7.94 8.68
N GLU A 408 12.16 7.23 7.64
CA GLU A 408 12.52 5.81 7.74
C GLU A 408 13.85 5.58 8.49
N LEU A 409 14.79 6.52 8.38
CA LEU A 409 16.12 6.43 8.99
C LEU A 409 16.21 7.03 10.41
N LEU A 410 15.36 8.01 10.75
CA LEU A 410 15.25 8.59 12.09
C LEU A 410 14.13 7.93 12.92
N ARG A 411 13.70 6.72 12.55
CA ARG A 411 12.75 5.90 13.29
C ARG A 411 13.40 5.36 14.58
N ALA A 412 13.71 6.26 15.50
CA ALA A 412 13.98 5.90 16.89
C ALA A 412 12.72 5.27 17.49
N PRO A 413 12.83 4.21 18.33
CA PRO A 413 11.67 3.62 18.97
C PRO A 413 11.09 4.64 19.96
N ARG A 414 9.87 5.13 19.72
CA ARG A 414 9.19 6.00 20.71
C ARG A 414 7.67 6.12 20.59
N GLU A 415 7.05 5.92 21.77
CA GLU A 415 5.87 6.55 22.38
C GLU A 415 4.70 7.04 21.49
N PRO A 416 3.44 6.78 21.92
CA PRO A 416 2.27 7.06 21.10
C PRO A 416 1.65 8.44 21.39
N PRO A 417 0.96 9.05 20.43
CA PRO A 417 0.02 10.12 20.68
C PRO A 417 -1.42 9.61 20.87
N ALA A 418 -2.28 10.51 21.36
CA ALA A 418 -3.68 10.27 21.70
C ALA A 418 -4.63 10.23 20.49
N PRO A 419 -5.82 9.59 20.60
CA PRO A 419 -6.56 9.15 19.42
C PRO A 419 -7.71 10.07 18.99
N GLN A 420 -8.11 9.99 17.70
CA GLN A 420 -9.45 10.39 17.27
C GLN A 420 -10.12 9.62 16.13
N SER A 421 -11.45 9.52 16.28
CA SER A 421 -12.26 8.40 15.84
C SER A 421 -12.74 8.43 14.37
N PHE A 422 -12.61 7.32 13.62
CA PHE A 422 -13.01 7.18 12.21
C PHE A 422 -13.61 5.81 11.80
N HIS A 423 -14.92 5.78 11.46
CA HIS A 423 -15.58 4.63 10.80
C HIS A 423 -15.22 4.68 9.31
N ARG A 424 -13.96 4.35 8.97
CA ARG A 424 -13.50 3.96 7.62
C ARG A 424 -12.03 3.52 7.70
N CYS A 425 -11.72 2.48 6.92
CA CYS A 425 -10.35 2.18 6.55
C CYS A 425 -9.78 3.38 5.78
N LEU A 426 -8.80 4.07 6.37
CA LEU A 426 -8.10 5.22 5.81
C LEU A 426 -6.61 4.99 6.03
N TYR A 427 -5.83 5.09 4.95
CA TYR A 427 -4.38 5.02 4.98
C TYR A 427 -3.80 6.20 5.79
N ARG A 428 -2.93 5.91 6.75
CA ARG A 428 -2.20 6.91 7.56
C ARG A 428 -1.07 7.51 6.71
N THR A 429 -1.34 8.60 6.01
CA THR A 429 -0.38 9.27 5.10
C THR A 429 0.37 10.46 5.70
N SER A 430 0.17 10.75 6.99
CA SER A 430 0.84 11.87 7.68
C SER A 430 1.79 11.35 8.75
N PRO A 431 3.01 11.91 8.86
CA PRO A 431 3.84 11.77 10.06
C PRO A 431 3.10 12.31 11.29
N ASP A 432 3.41 11.74 12.45
CA ASP A 432 2.80 12.17 13.71
C ASP A 432 3.49 13.45 14.25
N PRO A 433 2.76 14.49 14.74
CA PRO A 433 3.36 15.80 15.03
C PRO A 433 4.37 15.87 16.20
N ALA A 434 4.61 14.77 16.93
CA ALA A 434 5.38 14.78 18.17
C ALA A 434 6.87 15.20 17.97
N GLN A 435 7.22 16.32 18.60
CA GLN A 435 8.56 16.92 18.78
C GLN A 435 9.36 17.35 17.53
N LEU A 436 9.42 16.56 16.44
CA LEU A 436 9.86 17.07 15.12
C LEU A 436 8.70 17.14 14.11
N GLY A 437 7.63 16.37 14.31
CA GLY A 437 6.62 16.13 13.29
C GLY A 437 5.83 17.36 12.87
N ALA A 438 5.53 18.32 13.75
CA ALA A 438 4.82 19.55 13.36
C ALA A 438 5.67 20.43 12.44
N ALA A 439 6.92 20.71 12.83
CA ALA A 439 7.87 21.49 12.04
C ALA A 439 8.24 20.77 10.74
N TYR A 440 8.38 19.44 10.77
CA TYR A 440 8.64 18.62 9.59
C TYR A 440 7.43 18.54 8.65
N SER A 441 6.21 18.42 9.16
CA SER A 441 4.99 18.37 8.33
C SER A 441 4.65 19.74 7.73
N VAL A 442 4.83 20.83 8.49
CA VAL A 442 4.81 22.19 7.94
C VAL A 442 5.94 22.36 6.92
N GLY A 443 7.14 21.85 7.20
CA GLY A 443 8.27 21.82 6.28
C GLY A 443 7.96 21.08 4.99
N LEU A 444 7.28 19.94 5.04
CA LEU A 444 6.80 19.17 3.89
C LEU A 444 5.70 19.93 3.13
N VAL A 445 4.71 20.53 3.81
CA VAL A 445 3.70 21.34 3.12
C VAL A 445 4.34 22.57 2.47
N VAL A 446 5.32 23.21 3.10
CA VAL A 446 6.04 24.35 2.53
C VAL A 446 6.92 23.91 1.35
N ALA A 447 7.79 22.92 1.54
CA ALA A 447 8.78 22.51 0.55
C ALA A 447 8.22 21.64 -0.59
N CYS A 448 7.30 20.73 -0.28
CA CYS A 448 6.75 19.76 -1.23
C CYS A 448 5.40 20.19 -1.85
N TYR A 449 4.74 21.22 -1.31
CA TYR A 449 3.49 21.75 -1.89
C TYR A 449 3.52 23.28 -2.14
N LEU A 450 3.68 24.13 -1.14
CA LEU A 450 3.53 25.60 -1.29
C LEU A 450 4.62 26.23 -2.18
N LEU A 451 5.89 25.86 -2.02
CA LEU A 451 6.97 26.35 -2.88
C LEU A 451 6.81 25.89 -4.35
N PRO A 452 6.55 24.60 -4.64
CA PRO A 452 6.14 24.13 -5.96
C PRO A 452 4.91 24.88 -6.50
N PHE A 453 3.90 25.14 -5.66
CA PHE A 453 2.69 25.85 -6.03
C PHE A 453 2.94 27.32 -6.38
N LEU A 454 3.70 28.05 -5.56
CA LEU A 454 4.10 29.44 -5.84
C LEU A 454 4.92 29.53 -7.13
N LEU A 455 5.82 28.57 -7.38
CA LEU A 455 6.53 28.46 -8.65
C LEU A 455 5.57 28.24 -9.83
N MET A 456 4.59 27.34 -9.69
CA MET A 456 3.56 27.08 -10.71
C MET A 456 2.71 28.34 -10.98
N CYS A 457 2.25 29.04 -9.94
CA CYS A 457 1.51 30.30 -10.05
C CYS A 457 2.32 31.41 -10.69
N PHE A 458 3.59 31.61 -10.30
CA PHE A 458 4.51 32.55 -10.93
C PHE A 458 4.65 32.26 -12.43
N CYS A 459 4.90 30.99 -12.78
CA CYS A 459 5.00 30.54 -14.16
C CYS A 459 3.72 30.85 -14.96
N ARG A 460 2.54 30.53 -14.42
CA ARG A 460 1.25 30.78 -15.09
C ARG A 460 0.91 32.25 -15.21
N TYR A 461 1.08 33.05 -14.14
CA TYR A 461 0.83 34.48 -14.16
C TYR A 461 1.66 35.15 -15.27
N HIS A 462 2.95 34.83 -15.35
CA HIS A 462 3.81 35.39 -16.39
C HIS A 462 3.48 34.88 -17.80
N ILE A 463 3.13 33.60 -17.97
CA ILE A 463 2.65 33.08 -19.27
C ILE A 463 1.38 33.84 -19.69
N CYS A 464 0.37 33.95 -18.83
CA CYS A 464 -0.88 34.64 -19.12
C CYS A 464 -0.68 36.15 -19.33
N LYS A 465 0.23 36.80 -18.59
CA LYS A 465 0.61 38.19 -18.78
C LYS A 465 1.27 38.41 -20.14
N THR A 466 2.21 37.55 -20.53
CA THR A 466 2.84 37.61 -21.86
C THR A 466 1.82 37.39 -22.97
N VAL A 467 0.93 36.40 -22.85
CA VAL A 467 -0.13 36.13 -23.83
C VAL A 467 -1.10 37.30 -23.96
N ARG A 468 -1.59 37.87 -22.84
CA ARG A 468 -2.45 39.07 -22.88
C ARG A 468 -1.73 40.31 -23.43
N LEU A 469 -0.45 40.49 -23.11
CA LEU A 469 0.35 41.59 -23.67
C LEU A 469 0.67 41.39 -25.16
N SER A 470 0.68 40.16 -25.68
CA SER A 470 0.76 39.89 -27.12
C SER A 470 -0.58 40.03 -27.85
N ASP A 471 -1.73 39.81 -27.19
CA ASP A 471 -3.04 40.20 -27.74
C ASP A 471 -3.16 41.72 -27.84
N VAL A 472 -2.75 42.46 -26.79
CA VAL A 472 -2.83 43.93 -26.76
C VAL A 472 -1.77 44.60 -27.64
N ARG A 473 -0.57 44.02 -27.76
CA ARG A 473 0.43 44.48 -28.74
C ARG A 473 0.24 43.74 -30.05
N VAL A 474 -0.66 44.28 -30.88
CA VAL A 474 -0.77 43.94 -32.29
C VAL A 474 0.52 44.37 -33.02
N ARG A 475 1.58 43.57 -32.89
CA ARG A 475 2.71 43.52 -33.82
C ARG A 475 2.45 42.35 -34.77
N PRO A 476 2.49 42.56 -36.09
CA PRO A 476 2.31 41.46 -37.03
C PRO A 476 3.43 40.42 -36.81
N MET A 477 3.07 39.22 -36.37
CA MET A 477 4.02 38.11 -36.29
C MET A 477 4.27 37.59 -37.70
N THR A 478 5.38 38.03 -38.30
CA THR A 478 5.72 37.87 -39.72
C THR A 478 6.03 36.44 -40.20
N THR A 479 5.63 35.39 -39.47
CA THR A 479 5.90 34.01 -39.89
C THR A 479 4.86 33.01 -39.37
N TYR A 480 4.17 32.33 -40.30
CA TYR A 480 3.11 31.34 -40.01
C TYR A 480 3.56 30.22 -39.05
N ALA A 481 4.77 29.69 -39.23
CA ALA A 481 5.35 28.68 -38.34
C ALA A 481 5.54 29.17 -36.89
N ARG A 482 5.79 30.47 -36.68
CA ARG A 482 5.93 31.07 -35.33
C ARG A 482 4.56 31.19 -34.65
N VAL A 483 3.52 31.52 -35.42
CA VAL A 483 2.12 31.58 -34.97
C VAL A 483 1.59 30.19 -34.61
N LEU A 484 1.82 29.16 -35.45
CA LEU A 484 1.42 27.78 -35.14
C LEU A 484 2.08 27.24 -33.87
N ARG A 485 3.39 27.47 -33.70
CA ARG A 485 4.11 27.09 -32.46
C ARG A 485 3.54 27.82 -31.25
N PHE A 486 3.24 29.11 -31.36
CA PHE A 486 2.61 29.87 -30.28
C PHE A 486 1.27 29.26 -29.88
N PHE A 487 0.40 28.88 -30.82
CA PHE A 487 -0.88 28.23 -30.49
C PHE A 487 -0.72 26.81 -29.90
N SER A 488 0.27 26.02 -30.32
CA SER A 488 0.54 24.71 -29.68
C SER A 488 1.09 24.87 -28.27
N GLU A 489 1.97 25.85 -28.05
CA GLU A 489 2.53 26.20 -26.73
C GLU A 489 1.47 26.81 -25.79
N VAL A 490 0.54 27.61 -26.31
CA VAL A 490 -0.65 28.09 -25.56
C VAL A 490 -1.58 26.92 -25.21
N ARG A 491 -1.76 25.94 -26.11
CA ARG A 491 -2.59 24.75 -25.87
C ARG A 491 -2.03 23.90 -24.72
N THR A 492 -0.72 23.64 -24.70
CA THR A 492 -0.04 22.93 -23.59
C THR A 492 0.08 23.81 -22.34
N ALA A 493 0.25 25.13 -22.47
CA ALA A 493 0.16 26.02 -21.31
C ALA A 493 -1.22 25.99 -20.66
N THR A 494 -2.29 25.79 -21.44
CA THR A 494 -3.65 25.59 -20.94
C THR A 494 -3.86 24.19 -20.37
N THR A 495 -3.25 23.12 -20.91
CA THR A 495 -3.32 21.79 -20.27
C THR A 495 -2.71 21.82 -18.89
N VAL A 496 -1.52 22.43 -18.75
CA VAL A 496 -0.83 22.51 -17.47
C VAL A 496 -1.52 23.51 -16.52
N LEU A 497 -2.18 24.56 -17.02
CA LEU A 497 -3.07 25.39 -16.19
C LEU A 497 -4.23 24.57 -15.61
N ILE A 498 -4.86 23.70 -16.41
CA ILE A 498 -5.92 22.78 -15.93
C ILE A 498 -5.34 21.81 -14.90
N MET A 499 -4.17 21.20 -15.15
CA MET A 499 -3.50 20.32 -14.18
C MET A 499 -3.20 21.04 -12.87
N ILE A 500 -2.74 22.29 -12.89
CA ILE A 500 -2.50 23.10 -11.68
C ILE A 500 -3.81 23.31 -10.91
N ILE A 501 -4.92 23.64 -11.59
CA ILE A 501 -6.23 23.77 -10.94
C ILE A 501 -6.60 22.46 -10.24
N PHE A 502 -6.41 21.31 -10.89
CA PHE A 502 -6.63 20.02 -10.25
C PHE A 502 -5.67 19.76 -9.09
N VAL A 503 -4.38 20.09 -9.17
CA VAL A 503 -3.43 19.99 -8.05
C VAL A 503 -3.91 20.84 -6.86
N ILE A 504 -4.38 22.07 -7.08
CA ILE A 504 -4.93 22.93 -6.02
C ILE A 504 -6.19 22.30 -5.40
N CYS A 505 -7.14 21.87 -6.23
CA CYS A 505 -8.38 21.26 -5.73
C CYS A 505 -8.12 19.92 -5.03
N CYS A 506 -7.08 19.19 -5.45
CA CYS A 506 -6.75 17.87 -4.92
C CYS A 506 -5.94 17.92 -3.62
N TRP A 507 -4.90 18.76 -3.58
CA TRP A 507 -3.95 18.86 -2.45
C TRP A 507 -4.22 20.04 -1.54
N GLY A 508 -4.84 21.12 -2.03
CA GLY A 508 -5.13 22.32 -1.26
C GLY A 508 -5.97 22.05 -0.01
N PRO A 509 -7.06 21.27 -0.06
CA PRO A 509 -7.83 20.89 1.12
C PRO A 509 -6.97 20.16 2.16
N TYR A 510 -6.16 19.17 1.73
CA TYR A 510 -5.28 18.41 2.62
C TYR A 510 -4.20 19.30 3.26
N CYS A 511 -3.54 20.13 2.47
CA CYS A 511 -2.48 21.02 2.96
C CYS A 511 -3.02 22.11 3.88
N PHE A 512 -4.22 22.65 3.60
CA PHE A 512 -4.92 23.57 4.50
C PHE A 512 -5.23 22.92 5.85
N LEU A 513 -5.71 21.66 5.84
CA LEU A 513 -5.98 20.90 7.07
C LEU A 513 -4.71 20.61 7.88
N VAL A 514 -3.60 20.26 7.23
CA VAL A 514 -2.30 20.07 7.90
C VAL A 514 -1.78 21.38 8.52
N LEU A 515 -1.90 22.52 7.83
CA LEU A 515 -1.52 23.84 8.37
C LEU A 515 -2.46 24.30 9.50
N LEU A 516 -3.75 24.00 9.40
CA LEU A 516 -4.73 24.27 10.45
C LEU A 516 -4.47 23.43 11.70
N ALA A 517 -4.06 22.16 11.52
CA ALA A 517 -3.63 21.30 12.62
C ALA A 517 -2.33 21.81 13.27
N ALA A 518 -1.34 22.24 12.46
CA ALA A 518 -0.08 22.76 12.97
C ALA A 518 -0.21 24.11 13.73
N THR A 519 -1.20 24.93 13.37
CA THR A 519 -1.47 26.23 14.04
C THR A 519 -2.33 26.12 15.29
N ARG A 520 -3.10 25.03 15.45
CA ARG A 520 -3.94 24.75 16.63
C ARG A 520 -3.22 23.88 17.67
N GLN A 521 -2.06 24.33 18.14
CA GLN A 521 -1.39 23.70 19.30
C GLN A 521 -2.31 23.74 20.53
N GLY A 522 -2.96 22.60 20.84
CA GLY A 522 -3.58 22.35 22.14
C GLY A 522 -5.08 22.63 22.31
N GLN A 523 -5.90 22.77 21.26
CA GLN A 523 -7.36 22.87 21.43
C GLN A 523 -8.21 21.95 20.56
N ALA A 524 -9.04 21.18 21.26
CA ALA A 524 -10.22 20.45 20.79
C ALA A 524 -10.03 19.69 19.46
N THR A 525 -9.50 18.47 19.60
CA THR A 525 -9.63 17.44 18.59
C THR A 525 -11.13 17.26 18.28
N GLN A 526 -11.56 17.65 17.09
CA GLN A 526 -12.92 17.44 16.59
C GLN A 526 -12.93 16.31 15.59
N ALA A 527 -13.99 15.49 15.67
CA ALA A 527 -14.20 14.35 14.79
C ALA A 527 -13.88 14.74 13.32
N PRO A 528 -12.90 14.08 12.70
CA PRO A 528 -12.38 14.49 11.41
C PRO A 528 -13.48 14.39 10.35
N SER A 529 -13.96 15.56 9.95
CA SER A 529 -15.18 15.71 9.17
C SER A 529 -15.10 15.04 7.78
N LEU A 530 -16.25 14.97 7.10
CA LEU A 530 -16.31 14.55 5.69
C LEU A 530 -15.27 15.27 4.82
N LEU A 531 -14.92 16.52 5.17
CA LEU A 531 -13.88 17.32 4.53
C LEU A 531 -12.49 16.66 4.59
N ASN A 532 -12.10 16.02 5.69
CA ASN A 532 -10.80 15.35 5.83
C ASN A 532 -10.74 14.10 4.96
N VAL A 533 -11.82 13.30 4.93
CA VAL A 533 -11.92 12.12 4.06
C VAL A 533 -11.89 12.53 2.59
N ALA A 534 -12.69 13.54 2.22
CA ALA A 534 -12.71 14.09 0.88
C ALA A 534 -11.33 14.64 0.48
N ALA A 535 -10.67 15.38 1.38
CA ALA A 535 -9.32 15.92 1.15
C ALA A 535 -8.28 14.81 0.89
N VAL A 536 -8.31 13.71 1.65
CA VAL A 536 -7.42 12.56 1.37
C VAL A 536 -7.79 11.91 0.04
N TRP A 537 -9.06 11.60 -0.23
CA TRP A 537 -9.46 11.01 -1.51
C TRP A 537 -9.07 11.87 -2.72
N LEU A 538 -9.14 13.20 -2.54
CA LEU A 538 -8.69 14.20 -3.49
C LEU A 538 -7.18 14.15 -3.75
N THR A 539 -6.30 13.95 -2.74
CA THR A 539 -4.85 13.80 -2.99
C THR A 539 -4.52 12.57 -3.85
N TRP A 540 -5.27 11.47 -3.71
CA TRP A 540 -5.09 10.26 -4.54
C TRP A 540 -5.63 10.48 -5.96
N ALA A 541 -6.77 11.16 -6.10
CA ALA A 541 -7.35 11.52 -7.39
C ALA A 541 -6.41 12.36 -8.26
N ASN A 542 -5.54 13.18 -7.67
CA ASN A 542 -4.51 13.97 -8.36
C ASN A 542 -3.68 13.14 -9.36
N GLY A 543 -3.23 11.94 -8.96
CA GLY A 543 -2.42 11.07 -9.81
C GLY A 543 -3.23 10.51 -10.99
N ALA A 544 -4.44 10.03 -10.72
CA ALA A 544 -5.33 9.40 -11.71
C ALA A 544 -5.90 10.39 -12.74
N ILE A 545 -6.12 11.66 -12.36
CA ILE A 545 -6.70 12.69 -13.23
C ILE A 545 -5.72 13.14 -14.32
N ASN A 546 -4.41 13.12 -14.06
CA ASN A 546 -3.41 13.66 -15.00
C ASN A 546 -3.43 12.98 -16.39
N PRO A 547 -3.41 11.64 -16.52
CA PRO A 547 -3.58 10.96 -17.81
C PRO A 547 -4.89 11.32 -18.53
N VAL A 548 -5.99 11.49 -17.79
CA VAL A 548 -7.30 11.85 -18.33
C VAL A 548 -7.28 13.27 -18.92
N ILE A 549 -6.63 14.24 -18.24
CA ILE A 549 -6.43 15.59 -18.79
C ILE A 549 -5.62 15.51 -20.10
N TYR A 550 -4.52 14.75 -20.14
CA TYR A 550 -3.72 14.60 -21.35
C TYR A 550 -4.51 13.95 -22.49
N ALA A 551 -5.30 12.90 -22.22
CA ALA A 551 -6.13 12.24 -23.22
C ALA A 551 -7.20 13.18 -23.81
N ILE A 552 -7.96 13.88 -22.96
CA ILE A 552 -9.00 14.84 -23.38
C ILE A 552 -8.43 16.01 -24.18
N ARG A 553 -7.18 16.42 -23.88
CA ARG A 553 -6.53 17.58 -24.50
C ARG A 553 -5.65 17.25 -25.70
N ASN A 554 -5.40 15.96 -25.98
CA ASN A 554 -4.67 15.53 -27.17
C ASN A 554 -5.59 15.67 -28.41
N PRO A 555 -5.21 16.48 -29.43
CA PRO A 555 -6.03 16.68 -30.62
C PRO A 555 -6.32 15.38 -31.38
N ASN A 556 -5.38 14.43 -31.38
CA ASN A 556 -5.51 13.17 -32.11
C ASN A 556 -6.54 12.24 -31.44
N ILE A 557 -6.61 12.26 -30.10
CA ILE A 557 -7.59 11.51 -29.32
C ILE A 557 -8.97 12.19 -29.38
N SER A 558 -9.02 13.53 -29.37
CA SER A 558 -10.27 14.27 -29.54
C SER A 558 -10.95 14.02 -30.90
N MET A 559 -10.18 13.77 -31.96
CA MET A 559 -10.70 13.37 -33.27
C MET A 559 -11.29 11.94 -33.24
N LEU A 560 -10.62 10.99 -32.58
CA LEU A 560 -11.12 9.62 -32.42
C LEU A 560 -12.40 9.55 -31.55
N LEU A 561 -12.57 10.46 -30.60
CA LEU A 561 -13.76 10.54 -29.73
C LEU A 561 -14.96 11.27 -30.36
N GLY A 562 -14.97 11.48 -31.68
CA GLY A 562 -16.10 12.10 -32.40
C GLY A 562 -16.40 13.55 -32.03
N ARG A 563 -15.53 14.22 -31.25
CA ARG A 563 -15.70 15.62 -30.87
C ARG A 563 -15.23 16.52 -32.02
N ASN A 564 -16.11 16.71 -33.00
CA ASN A 564 -15.99 17.78 -34.00
C ASN A 564 -15.89 19.13 -33.30
N ARG A 565 -14.66 19.61 -33.14
CA ARG A 565 -14.35 20.92 -32.53
C ARG A 565 -13.44 21.77 -33.43
N GLU A 566 -13.33 21.42 -34.71
CA GLU A 566 -12.61 22.22 -35.71
C GLU A 566 -13.39 23.47 -36.16
N GLU A 567 -14.72 23.47 -36.09
CA GLU A 567 -15.57 24.60 -36.51
C GLU A 567 -15.71 25.70 -35.45
N GLY A 568 -15.38 25.43 -34.19
CA GLY A 568 -15.68 26.33 -33.06
C GLY A 568 -14.65 27.42 -32.75
N TYR A 569 -13.43 27.33 -33.29
CA TYR A 569 -12.32 28.24 -32.92
C TYR A 569 -11.34 28.62 -34.05
N ARG A 570 -11.34 27.92 -35.21
CA ARG A 570 -10.52 28.34 -36.37
C ARG A 570 -11.08 29.57 -37.09
N THR A 571 -12.38 29.81 -37.01
CA THR A 571 -13.10 30.84 -37.76
C THR A 571 -13.38 32.10 -36.95
N ARG A 572 -13.80 31.97 -35.68
CA ARG A 572 -14.41 33.09 -34.93
C ARG A 572 -13.50 34.28 -34.58
N ASN A 573 -12.17 34.11 -34.59
CA ASN A 573 -11.21 35.17 -34.31
C ASN A 573 -10.23 35.46 -35.47
N MET A 574 -10.23 34.70 -36.57
CA MET A 574 -9.33 34.99 -37.71
C MET A 574 -9.84 36.16 -38.56
N ASP A 575 -11.15 36.27 -38.74
CA ASP A 575 -11.79 37.32 -39.56
C ASP A 575 -11.66 38.73 -38.94
N VAL A 576 -11.30 38.83 -37.65
CA VAL A 576 -11.13 40.11 -36.93
C VAL A 576 -9.73 40.72 -37.13
N PHE A 577 -8.75 39.95 -37.61
CA PHE A 577 -7.35 40.39 -37.76
C PHE A 577 -6.91 40.67 -39.21
N LEU A 578 -7.82 40.55 -40.18
CA LEU A 578 -7.59 40.97 -41.56
C LEU A 578 -8.19 42.37 -41.78
N PRO A 579 -7.38 43.43 -41.95
CA PRO A 579 -7.92 44.72 -42.38
C PRO A 579 -8.52 44.58 -43.78
N SER A 580 -9.73 45.09 -43.95
CA SER A 580 -10.49 45.03 -45.19
C SER A 580 -9.78 45.76 -46.33
N GLN A 581 -9.10 45.01 -47.20
CA GLN A 581 -8.65 45.49 -48.51
C GLN A 581 -9.33 44.70 -49.63
N GLY A 582 -10.06 45.42 -50.48
CA GLY A 582 -10.44 44.98 -51.82
C GLY A 582 -11.65 44.04 -51.93
N LEU A 583 -12.81 44.61 -52.28
CA LEU A 583 -13.72 43.88 -53.17
C LEU A 583 -12.95 43.51 -54.45
N GLY A 584 -13.16 42.29 -54.95
CA GLY A 584 -12.78 41.95 -56.33
C GLY A 584 -11.54 41.07 -56.53
N LEU A 585 -11.43 39.92 -55.84
CA LEU A 585 -10.54 38.82 -56.30
C LEU A 585 -10.99 37.39 -55.93
N GLN A 586 -12.15 37.22 -55.28
CA GLN A 586 -12.58 35.93 -54.72
C GLN A 586 -13.16 34.91 -55.74
N ALA A 587 -13.15 35.24 -57.04
CA ALA A 587 -13.78 34.43 -58.10
C ALA A 587 -12.79 33.71 -59.06
N ARG A 588 -11.48 33.98 -59.02
CA ARG A 588 -10.51 33.42 -60.00
C ARG A 588 -9.51 32.38 -59.48
N SER A 589 -9.29 32.26 -58.17
CA SER A 589 -8.31 31.30 -57.63
C SER A 589 -8.83 29.87 -57.43
N ARG A 590 -10.16 29.63 -57.50
CA ARG A 590 -10.75 28.31 -57.20
C ARG A 590 -10.74 27.32 -58.38
N ASN A 591 -10.57 27.80 -59.61
CA ASN A 591 -10.66 26.97 -60.84
C ASN A 591 -9.31 26.51 -61.42
N LEU A 592 -8.16 26.97 -60.89
CA LEU A 592 -6.83 26.63 -61.45
C LEU A 592 -6.12 25.46 -60.75
N LEU A 593 -6.60 25.00 -59.58
CA LEU A 593 -6.06 23.82 -58.89
C LEU A 593 -6.84 22.52 -59.18
N LEU A 594 -7.97 22.58 -59.89
CA LEU A 594 -8.79 21.40 -60.21
C LEU A 594 -8.48 20.77 -61.58
N ASN A 595 -7.89 21.51 -62.52
CA ASN A 595 -7.58 21.01 -63.87
C ASN A 595 -6.16 20.43 -64.03
N GLY A 596 -5.35 20.39 -62.97
CA GLY A 596 -3.97 19.88 -63.02
C GLY A 596 -3.81 18.37 -62.87
N CYS A 597 -4.87 17.62 -62.52
CA CYS A 597 -4.79 16.21 -62.14
C CYS A 597 -5.77 15.30 -62.89
N ALA A 598 -6.11 15.66 -64.15
CA ALA A 598 -7.08 14.95 -64.99
C ALA A 598 -6.46 14.29 -66.25
N SER A 599 -5.14 14.09 -66.28
CA SER A 599 -4.39 13.58 -67.45
C SER A 599 -3.38 12.48 -67.12
N ARG A 600 -3.80 11.49 -66.30
CA ARG A 600 -3.03 10.24 -66.12
C ARG A 600 -3.85 9.08 -65.54
N LEU A 601 -4.84 8.60 -66.31
CA LEU A 601 -5.52 7.32 -66.07
C LEU A 601 -5.98 6.74 -67.42
N GLY A 602 -5.41 5.60 -67.82
CA GLY A 602 -5.88 4.83 -68.97
C GLY A 602 -6.87 3.75 -68.53
N THR A 603 -8.03 3.69 -69.20
CA THR A 603 -8.75 2.47 -69.65
C THR A 603 -8.56 1.17 -68.83
N CYS A 604 -9.56 0.46 -68.29
CA CYS A 604 -11.01 0.37 -68.58
C CYS A 604 -11.71 -0.49 -67.46
N SER A 605 -13.02 -0.68 -67.32
CA SER A 605 -14.23 -0.12 -67.98
C SER A 605 -15.54 -0.52 -67.25
N ARG A 606 -16.61 0.28 -67.46
CA ARG A 606 -18.06 0.01 -67.25
C ARG A 606 -18.67 0.05 -65.82
N MET A 607 -19.91 0.54 -65.82
CA MET A 607 -20.81 1.07 -64.77
C MET A 607 -21.92 0.04 -64.41
N PRO A 608 -22.89 0.27 -63.46
CA PRO A 608 -23.32 1.55 -62.85
C PRO A 608 -23.61 1.62 -61.33
N SER A 609 -23.51 2.86 -60.82
CA SER A 609 -24.21 3.50 -59.68
C SER A 609 -24.90 2.67 -58.56
N SER A 610 -24.44 2.84 -57.32
CA SER A 610 -25.19 3.56 -56.27
C SER A 610 -24.34 3.83 -55.00
N ASN A 611 -24.62 4.95 -54.33
CA ASN A 611 -24.29 5.35 -52.95
C ASN A 611 -22.96 4.88 -52.31
N LEU A 612 -22.02 5.81 -52.12
CA LEU A 612 -20.89 5.63 -51.20
C LEU A 612 -20.88 6.70 -50.10
N ALA A 613 -21.14 6.26 -48.87
CA ALA A 613 -20.83 6.98 -47.64
C ALA A 613 -20.11 6.03 -46.68
N SER A 614 -19.18 6.56 -45.87
CA SER A 614 -18.20 5.83 -45.05
C SER A 614 -17.05 5.16 -45.85
N GLY A 615 -15.82 5.27 -45.31
CA GLY A 615 -14.61 4.70 -45.91
C GLY A 615 -13.31 5.16 -45.22
N ALA A 616 -13.10 6.48 -45.13
CA ALA A 616 -11.81 7.04 -44.65
C ALA A 616 -11.48 6.82 -43.15
N GLY A 617 -12.45 6.43 -42.32
CA GLY A 617 -12.25 6.26 -40.88
C GLY A 617 -11.67 4.90 -40.46
N GLY A 618 -11.83 3.85 -41.27
CA GLY A 618 -11.51 2.47 -40.87
C GLY A 618 -10.02 2.17 -40.81
N GLU A 619 -9.25 2.59 -41.82
CA GLU A 619 -7.82 2.26 -41.93
C GLU A 619 -6.98 2.93 -40.84
N VAL A 620 -7.29 4.18 -40.48
CA VAL A 620 -6.56 4.93 -39.44
C VAL A 620 -6.72 4.25 -38.07
N VAL A 621 -7.92 3.73 -37.76
CA VAL A 621 -8.20 3.00 -36.51
C VAL A 621 -7.50 1.63 -36.47
N MET A 622 -7.48 0.92 -37.61
CA MET A 622 -6.74 -0.34 -37.76
C MET A 622 -5.22 -0.17 -37.63
N TRP A 623 -4.67 0.92 -38.17
CA TRP A 623 -3.25 1.25 -38.06
C TRP A 623 -2.86 1.66 -36.63
N ALA A 624 -3.68 2.49 -35.98
CA ALA A 624 -3.45 2.94 -34.60
C ALA A 624 -3.44 1.79 -33.57
N ARG A 625 -4.23 0.72 -33.79
CA ARG A 625 -4.24 -0.48 -32.94
C ARG A 625 -2.92 -1.27 -32.97
N LYS A 626 -2.10 -1.15 -34.02
CA LYS A 626 -0.86 -1.94 -34.18
C LYS A 626 0.40 -1.26 -33.63
N ASN A 627 0.41 0.05 -33.36
CA ASN A 627 1.60 0.78 -32.90
C ASN A 627 1.27 1.94 -31.94
N PRO A 628 0.87 1.66 -30.68
CA PRO A 628 0.43 2.70 -29.74
C PRO A 628 1.52 3.71 -29.34
N VAL A 629 2.81 3.33 -29.44
CA VAL A 629 3.96 4.18 -29.05
C VAL A 629 4.12 5.41 -29.95
N VAL A 630 3.68 5.33 -31.22
CA VAL A 630 3.87 6.40 -32.23
C VAL A 630 2.97 7.61 -31.97
N LEU A 631 1.90 7.47 -31.17
CA LEU A 631 0.97 8.55 -30.82
C LEU A 631 1.60 9.70 -30.01
N PHE A 632 2.80 9.51 -29.45
CA PHE A 632 3.45 10.46 -28.55
C PHE A 632 4.71 11.14 -29.11
N PHE A 633 5.23 10.74 -30.27
CA PHE A 633 6.47 11.28 -30.84
C PHE A 633 6.40 11.57 -32.34
N ARG A 634 6.12 12.85 -32.69
CA ARG A 634 6.61 13.45 -33.95
C ARG A 634 6.61 14.99 -33.87
N GLU A 635 7.80 15.61 -33.78
CA GLU A 635 7.98 16.99 -34.27
C GLU A 635 8.13 16.94 -35.81
N GLY A 636 7.57 17.92 -36.52
CA GLY A 636 7.59 17.98 -37.99
C GLY A 636 8.93 18.48 -38.57
N PRO A 637 9.21 18.21 -39.86
CA PRO A 637 10.43 18.68 -40.52
C PRO A 637 10.45 20.21 -40.70
N PRO A 638 11.63 20.84 -40.85
CA PRO A 638 11.74 22.28 -41.07
C PRO A 638 11.41 22.67 -42.52
N ASP A 639 10.69 23.79 -42.68
CA ASP A 639 10.32 24.35 -43.99
C ASP A 639 11.53 24.93 -44.75
N LEU A 640 11.53 24.75 -46.07
CA LEU A 640 12.48 25.41 -46.98
C LEU A 640 12.24 26.93 -47.04
N VAL A 641 13.32 27.70 -46.97
CA VAL A 641 13.32 29.12 -47.37
C VAL A 641 14.21 29.26 -48.61
N THR A 642 13.61 29.75 -49.69
CA THR A 642 14.32 30.17 -50.89
C THR A 642 15.15 31.42 -50.61
N ALA A 643 16.46 31.33 -50.81
CA ALA A 643 17.36 32.46 -50.93
C ALA A 643 18.19 32.27 -52.21
N ASP A 644 17.85 33.03 -53.25
CA ASP A 644 18.61 33.06 -54.49
C ASP A 644 19.78 34.05 -54.38
N GLY A 645 20.84 33.84 -55.15
CA GLY A 645 21.91 34.82 -55.36
C GLY A 645 23.14 34.72 -54.44
N LYS A 646 24.06 33.82 -54.75
CA LYS A 646 25.41 34.22 -55.24
C LYS A 646 26.21 33.03 -55.79
N GLN A 647 26.80 33.24 -56.96
CA GLN A 647 27.71 32.29 -57.61
C GLN A 647 29.01 32.13 -56.81
N HIS A 648 29.59 30.92 -56.83
CA HIS A 648 31.00 30.78 -57.20
C HIS A 648 31.27 29.44 -57.89
N LYS A 649 32.28 29.44 -58.78
CA LYS A 649 32.63 28.34 -59.68
C LYS A 649 33.34 27.18 -58.96
N SER A 650 33.15 25.98 -59.53
CA SER A 650 34.17 24.95 -59.84
C SER A 650 35.49 24.99 -59.05
N GLU A 651 35.81 23.88 -58.38
CA GLU A 651 36.84 22.95 -58.87
C GLU A 651 36.73 21.57 -58.19
N ALA A 652 37.12 20.53 -58.92
CA ALA A 652 37.26 19.17 -58.40
C ALA A 652 38.74 18.92 -58.04
N ARG A 653 39.00 18.15 -56.97
CA ARG A 653 40.24 17.37 -56.86
C ARG A 653 40.15 16.21 -55.86
N ASP A 654 40.86 15.18 -56.25
CA ASP A 654 40.86 13.79 -55.80
C ASP A 654 41.44 13.48 -54.40
N SER A 655 41.42 12.17 -54.13
CA SER A 655 42.33 11.39 -53.26
C SER A 655 42.23 11.53 -51.73
N SER A 656 41.50 10.57 -51.16
CA SER A 656 42.00 9.59 -50.17
C SER A 656 43.14 9.98 -49.21
N PHE A 657 42.85 9.86 -47.91
CA PHE A 657 43.50 8.87 -47.03
C PHE A 657 42.52 8.40 -45.95
#